data_AF-A0A1V9X0Y6-F1
#
_entry.id   AF-A0A1V9X0Y6-F1
#
_cell.length_a   1.000
_cell.length_b   1.000
_cell.length_c   1.000
_cell.angle_alpha   90.00
_cell.angle_beta   90.00
_cell.angle_gamma   90.00
#
_symmetry.space_group_name_H-M   'P 1'
#
loop_
_entity.id
_entity.type
_entity.pdbx_description
1 polymer ?
#
loop_
_entity_poly.entity_id
_entity_poly.type
_entity_poly.pdbx_seq_one_letter_code
_entity_poly.pdbx_strand_id
1 'polypeptide(L)'
;MSTDVYRCVFMCVHIVFRDALPLFVLLLDLGKAAKLAQHTLQHTATHSVAQDGVGDAIGEGLASLGPGLTLDTLVETLVVGVGVGSSSGVGSSSGLESLATYAVLSALVTYAVFLSFYPALLALICEVTRVETGDTSSSEEESQSNPVLQRVKVIMSAGLMVVHAHNRCASTSGISTGGSNQSAQSFAVSSENPAADSEASSLPAAHHTAAMPRISDNLFLSMCTGVDKKRLRRSAPCETIAEQEFREKVRKVSSDVEERNRPSFLLGSDVEFDSEDKMVQTDPPFVVHSDSSVTTPISHIVTSETGDDRPCRDLSACLELLSSKGGPHQLTDNEVLMLVDGRHILAHQLEGVLENPMRGVAIRRHIIATKAEAGQALQKLPYLHYDYSLVMGACCENVIGYVPVPVGVAGPLLLDGRKFYVPMATTEGCLVASTNRGCSAILKAGGAHSEIIDDGMTRGPVIKLPSVMEASRIVKWLRKPENFVDIKEAFDKTSRFARLQRVQCRIVGKYLFLRFVSTTGDAMGMNMLSKGSEKALVRLQEIFPTVEIISLSGNYCTDKKPSAVNWIEGRGKTVVCETVISAKMLKEVLKTNAAAVVEVNTSKNLIGSAVAGSIGGFNAQAANIVTAIYIATGQDPAQNVGSSNCITVAETCGDDNSDLYISCTMPSIEIGTVGGGTILHAQSSLLELLGVKGSSQDSPGENARTLARVVCATVMAGELSLLSALAAGHLVKSHMRHNRSSINMSGSTSSGMTSTQVRHQPTRPSTVVNQGLLFPCVIPK
;
A
#
# COMPACT_ATOMS: atom_id res chain seq x y z
N MET A 1 41.76 -16.77 -46.89
CA MET A 1 41.88 -15.68 -45.89
C MET A 1 40.60 -14.87 -45.69
N SER A 2 39.54 -14.97 -46.52
CA SER A 2 38.32 -14.14 -46.31
C SER A 2 37.29 -14.75 -45.35
N THR A 3 37.15 -16.08 -45.30
CA THR A 3 36.08 -16.76 -44.55
C THR A 3 36.21 -16.70 -43.03
N ASP A 4 37.42 -16.78 -42.48
CA ASP A 4 37.64 -16.78 -41.03
C ASP A 4 37.49 -15.39 -40.40
N VAL A 5 37.80 -14.32 -41.15
CA VAL A 5 37.59 -12.94 -40.70
C VAL A 5 36.10 -12.65 -40.57
N TYR A 6 35.27 -13.07 -41.54
CA TYR A 6 33.81 -12.92 -41.45
C TYR A 6 33.22 -13.69 -40.27
N ARG A 7 33.67 -14.93 -40.01
CA ARG A 7 33.22 -15.69 -38.82
C ARG A 7 33.61 -15.03 -37.50
N CYS A 8 34.83 -14.48 -37.42
CA CYS A 8 35.31 -13.79 -36.23
C CYS A 8 34.54 -12.48 -35.97
N VAL A 9 34.28 -11.69 -37.02
CA VAL A 9 33.43 -10.49 -36.94
C VAL A 9 32.00 -10.84 -36.54
N PHE A 10 31.39 -11.87 -37.15
CA PHE A 10 30.02 -12.28 -36.84
C PHE A 10 29.88 -12.77 -35.38
N MET A 11 30.83 -13.57 -34.87
CA MET A 11 30.83 -13.97 -33.46
C MET A 11 31.07 -12.79 -32.50
N CYS A 12 31.99 -11.87 -32.81
CA CYS A 12 32.21 -10.69 -31.98
C CYS A 12 30.96 -9.79 -31.93
N VAL A 13 30.29 -9.55 -33.06
CA VAL A 13 29.02 -8.80 -33.10
C VAL A 13 27.94 -9.50 -32.28
N HIS A 14 27.81 -10.83 -32.40
CA HIS A 14 26.79 -11.59 -31.67
C HIS A 14 27.03 -11.66 -30.16
N ILE A 15 28.30 -11.67 -29.71
CA ILE A 15 28.68 -11.61 -28.30
C ILE A 15 28.44 -10.21 -27.73
N VAL A 16 28.89 -9.15 -28.43
CA VAL A 16 28.68 -7.76 -28.01
C VAL A 16 27.19 -7.42 -27.91
N PHE A 17 26.34 -7.87 -28.84
CA PHE A 17 24.89 -7.63 -28.75
C PHE A 17 24.20 -8.44 -27.64
N ARG A 18 24.57 -9.72 -27.43
CA ARG A 18 23.97 -10.52 -26.36
C ARG A 18 24.28 -9.95 -24.98
N ASP A 19 25.50 -9.45 -24.79
CA ASP A 19 25.94 -8.95 -23.49
C ASP A 19 25.56 -7.45 -23.30
N ALA A 20 25.23 -6.71 -24.37
CA ALA A 20 24.71 -5.34 -24.31
C ALA A 20 23.17 -5.25 -24.22
N LEU A 21 22.41 -6.23 -24.73
CA LEU A 21 20.94 -6.25 -24.68
C LEU A 21 20.37 -5.97 -23.26
N PRO A 22 20.92 -6.56 -22.17
CA PRO A 22 20.46 -6.28 -20.81
C PRO A 22 20.68 -4.81 -20.40
N LEU A 23 21.75 -4.17 -20.86
CA LEU A 23 22.01 -2.75 -20.61
C LEU A 23 21.01 -1.86 -21.36
N PHE A 24 20.64 -2.22 -22.60
CA PHE A 24 19.64 -1.49 -23.38
C PHE A 24 18.24 -1.62 -22.78
N VAL A 25 17.87 -2.82 -22.31
CA VAL A 25 16.59 -3.07 -21.60
C VAL A 25 16.51 -2.30 -20.27
N LEU A 26 17.64 -2.07 -19.59
CA LEU A 26 17.71 -1.25 -18.37
C LEU A 26 17.56 0.27 -18.60
N LEU A 27 17.83 0.76 -19.81
CA LEU A 27 17.84 2.20 -20.14
C LEU A 27 16.66 2.64 -21.01
N LEU A 28 15.97 1.74 -21.70
CA LEU A 28 14.88 2.06 -22.61
C LEU A 28 13.50 1.97 -21.95
N ASP A 29 12.63 2.94 -22.26
CA ASP A 29 11.19 2.84 -22.01
C ASP A 29 10.60 1.73 -22.89
N LEU A 30 10.48 0.53 -22.30
CA LEU A 30 10.00 -0.68 -22.98
C LEU A 30 8.60 -0.51 -23.57
N GLY A 31 7.75 0.34 -22.98
CA GLY A 31 6.41 0.62 -23.50
C GLY A 31 6.43 1.42 -24.80
N LYS A 32 7.35 2.39 -24.91
CA LYS A 32 7.56 3.17 -26.15
C LYS A 32 8.32 2.36 -27.21
N ALA A 33 9.29 1.55 -26.78
CA ALA A 33 10.06 0.66 -27.65
C ALA A 33 9.14 -0.37 -28.31
N ALA A 34 8.30 -1.06 -27.52
CA ALA A 34 7.32 -2.02 -28.02
C ALA A 34 6.35 -1.40 -29.05
N LYS A 35 5.89 -0.17 -28.84
CA LYS A 35 5.02 0.54 -29.80
C LYS A 35 5.72 0.81 -31.14
N LEU A 36 6.99 1.22 -31.14
CA LEU A 36 7.75 1.45 -32.37
C LEU A 36 8.01 0.11 -33.11
N ALA A 37 8.36 -0.94 -32.37
CA ALA A 37 8.54 -2.28 -32.92
C ALA A 37 7.22 -2.83 -33.52
N GLN A 38 6.09 -2.68 -32.83
CA GLN A 38 4.78 -3.11 -33.30
C GLN A 38 4.38 -2.37 -34.58
N HIS A 39 4.54 -1.05 -34.64
CA HIS A 39 4.24 -0.24 -35.83
C HIS A 39 5.12 -0.68 -37.02
N THR A 40 6.41 -0.90 -36.79
CA THR A 40 7.35 -1.36 -37.81
C THR A 40 6.96 -2.76 -38.32
N LEU A 41 6.69 -3.71 -37.41
CA LEU A 41 6.31 -5.07 -37.76
C LEU A 41 5.00 -5.12 -38.54
N GLN A 42 3.97 -4.39 -38.10
CA GLN A 42 2.68 -4.27 -38.80
C GLN A 42 2.85 -3.70 -40.21
N HIS A 43 3.59 -2.60 -40.37
CA HIS A 43 3.86 -2.00 -41.69
C HIS A 43 4.72 -2.91 -42.58
N THR A 44 5.63 -3.71 -42.02
CA THR A 44 6.40 -4.71 -42.80
C THR A 44 5.59 -5.94 -43.21
N ALA A 45 4.45 -6.20 -42.56
CA ALA A 45 3.53 -7.30 -42.88
C ALA A 45 2.47 -6.90 -43.93
N THR A 46 2.05 -5.63 -43.98
CA THR A 46 1.07 -5.13 -44.96
C THR A 46 1.67 -4.85 -46.34
N HIS A 47 2.95 -4.46 -46.41
CA HIS A 47 3.63 -4.13 -47.67
C HIS A 47 4.61 -5.21 -48.14
N SER A 48 4.12 -6.12 -48.98
CA SER A 48 4.95 -7.09 -49.70
C SER A 48 5.73 -6.41 -50.85
N VAL A 49 7.06 -6.56 -50.82
CA VAL A 49 8.05 -6.23 -51.88
C VAL A 49 8.46 -4.75 -52.04
N ALA A 50 9.45 -4.34 -51.24
CA ALA A 50 10.66 -3.63 -51.69
C ALA A 50 11.74 -3.75 -50.59
N GLN A 51 13.03 -3.70 -50.95
CA GLN A 51 14.12 -3.73 -49.95
C GLN A 51 14.15 -2.47 -49.07
N ASP A 52 13.65 -1.33 -49.56
CA ASP A 52 13.79 -0.03 -48.90
C ASP A 52 12.72 0.25 -47.81
N GLY A 53 11.60 -0.47 -47.79
CA GLY A 53 10.42 -0.11 -47.00
C GLY A 53 10.52 -0.26 -45.46
N VAL A 54 11.58 -0.89 -44.94
CA VAL A 54 11.79 -0.99 -43.47
C VAL A 54 12.22 0.36 -42.90
N GLY A 55 13.05 1.11 -43.64
CA GLY A 55 13.48 2.44 -43.23
C GLY A 55 12.32 3.44 -43.15
N ASP A 56 11.41 3.38 -44.12
CA ASP A 56 10.21 4.22 -44.15
C ASP A 56 9.25 3.88 -43.00
N ALA A 57 8.98 2.59 -42.75
CA ALA A 57 8.13 2.13 -41.64
C ALA A 57 8.64 2.57 -40.25
N ILE A 58 9.96 2.52 -40.05
CA ILE A 58 10.62 3.03 -38.83
C ILE A 58 10.57 4.55 -38.79
N GLY A 59 10.76 5.22 -39.93
CA GLY A 59 10.68 6.67 -40.07
C GLY A 59 9.30 7.23 -39.72
N GLU A 60 8.21 6.58 -40.14
CA GLU A 60 6.84 6.95 -39.80
C GLU A 60 6.53 6.70 -38.31
N GLY A 61 6.95 5.55 -37.77
CA GLY A 61 6.82 5.26 -36.35
C GLY A 61 7.56 6.28 -35.46
N LEU A 62 8.76 6.71 -35.89
CA LEU A 62 9.52 7.79 -35.25
C LEU A 62 8.88 9.17 -35.45
N ALA A 63 8.26 9.46 -36.60
CA ALA A 63 7.53 10.71 -36.82
C ALA A 63 6.29 10.82 -35.91
N SER A 64 5.64 9.69 -35.61
CA SER A 64 4.49 9.60 -34.69
C SER A 64 4.91 9.67 -33.21
N LEU A 65 5.87 8.84 -32.79
CA LEU A 65 6.25 8.68 -31.37
C LEU A 65 7.32 9.67 -30.90
N GLY A 66 8.23 10.07 -31.81
CA GLY A 66 9.37 10.92 -31.53
C GLY A 66 9.02 12.28 -30.90
N PRO A 67 8.09 13.08 -31.45
CA PRO A 67 7.73 14.38 -30.90
C PRO A 67 7.22 14.31 -29.45
N GLY A 68 6.48 13.25 -29.10
CA GLY A 68 6.04 12.98 -27.74
C GLY A 68 7.19 12.65 -26.79
N LEU A 69 8.13 11.80 -27.24
CA LEU A 69 9.31 11.44 -26.46
C LEU A 69 10.26 12.63 -26.27
N THR A 70 10.53 13.43 -27.32
CA THR A 70 11.33 14.66 -27.22
C THR A 70 10.75 15.62 -26.19
N LEU A 71 9.43 15.79 -26.17
CA LEU A 71 8.75 16.65 -25.21
C LEU A 71 8.83 16.08 -23.78
N ASP A 72 8.68 14.77 -23.60
CA ASP A 72 8.85 14.10 -22.31
C ASP A 72 10.26 14.29 -21.75
N THR A 73 11.30 13.98 -22.54
CA THR A 73 12.71 14.14 -22.13
C THR A 73 13.05 15.59 -21.80
N LEU A 74 12.50 16.55 -22.55
CA LEU A 74 12.70 17.97 -22.32
C LEU A 74 12.00 18.44 -21.02
N VAL A 75 10.78 17.98 -20.75
CA VAL A 75 10.10 18.20 -19.46
C VAL A 75 10.92 17.64 -18.30
N GLU A 76 11.33 16.37 -18.40
CA GLU A 76 12.07 15.66 -17.35
C GLU A 76 13.40 16.37 -17.03
N THR A 77 14.16 16.71 -18.08
CA THR A 77 15.42 17.48 -17.96
C THR A 77 15.20 18.83 -17.29
N LEU A 78 14.14 19.57 -17.65
CA LEU A 78 13.84 20.87 -17.05
C LEU A 78 13.42 20.75 -15.59
N VAL A 79 12.57 19.79 -15.23
CA VAL A 79 12.08 19.56 -13.87
C VAL A 79 13.23 19.16 -12.93
N VAL A 80 14.04 18.17 -13.32
CA VAL A 80 15.22 17.76 -12.53
C VAL A 80 16.21 18.92 -12.40
N GLY A 81 16.39 19.73 -13.45
CA GLY A 81 17.25 20.91 -13.41
C GLY A 81 16.82 21.99 -12.42
N VAL A 82 15.50 22.21 -12.18
CA VAL A 82 15.02 23.22 -11.20
C VAL A 82 15.47 22.85 -9.79
N GLY A 83 15.53 21.57 -9.46
CA GLY A 83 16.02 21.06 -8.17
C GLY A 83 17.50 21.34 -7.89
N VAL A 84 18.31 21.57 -8.94
CA VAL A 84 19.74 21.88 -8.82
C VAL A 84 20.00 23.39 -8.72
N GLY A 85 19.23 24.20 -9.44
CA GLY A 85 19.42 25.66 -9.50
C GLY A 85 18.91 26.46 -8.30
N SER A 86 18.29 25.82 -7.31
CA SER A 86 17.60 26.49 -6.19
C SER A 86 18.51 26.69 -4.99
N SER A 87 19.60 27.46 -5.16
CA SER A 87 20.60 27.76 -4.13
C SER A 87 20.09 28.73 -3.06
N SER A 88 19.14 28.28 -2.23
CA SER A 88 18.86 28.90 -0.92
C SER A 88 19.88 28.35 0.08
N GLY A 89 20.83 29.20 0.49
CA GLY A 89 22.07 28.75 1.13
C GLY A 89 21.91 28.05 2.48
N VAL A 90 22.15 26.73 2.48
CA VAL A 90 22.70 25.96 3.60
C VAL A 90 23.74 25.01 3.01
N GLY A 91 24.90 24.89 3.65
CA GLY A 91 26.00 24.05 3.13
C GLY A 91 25.69 22.55 3.13
N SER A 92 26.46 21.80 2.33
CA SER A 92 26.58 20.33 2.34
C SER A 92 25.53 19.49 1.57
N SER A 93 25.20 19.86 0.33
CA SER A 93 24.34 19.05 -0.59
C SER A 93 25.02 18.57 -1.89
N SER A 94 26.35 18.40 -1.93
CA SER A 94 27.10 17.96 -3.13
C SER A 94 26.65 16.61 -3.73
N GLY A 95 26.01 15.76 -2.91
CA GLY A 95 25.42 14.50 -3.38
C GLY A 95 24.16 14.68 -4.24
N LEU A 96 23.33 15.70 -3.97
CA LEU A 96 22.06 15.88 -4.68
C LEU A 96 22.28 16.44 -6.08
N GLU A 97 23.20 17.39 -6.23
CA GLU A 97 23.65 17.92 -7.53
C GLU A 97 24.25 16.83 -8.41
N SER A 98 25.05 15.94 -7.81
CA SER A 98 25.63 14.78 -8.50
C SER A 98 24.53 13.81 -8.98
N LEU A 99 23.59 13.44 -8.12
CA LEU A 99 22.48 12.54 -8.47
C LEU A 99 21.55 13.14 -9.54
N ALA A 100 21.24 14.43 -9.46
CA ALA A 100 20.45 15.12 -10.47
C ALA A 100 21.18 15.22 -11.82
N THR A 101 22.51 15.42 -11.79
CA THR A 101 23.35 15.38 -13.01
C THR A 101 23.33 13.99 -13.64
N TYR A 102 23.44 12.92 -12.85
CA TYR A 102 23.30 11.55 -13.36
C TYR A 102 21.89 11.26 -13.91
N ALA A 103 20.82 11.77 -13.27
CA ALA A 103 19.45 11.61 -13.76
C ALA A 103 19.22 12.32 -15.11
N VAL A 104 19.68 13.57 -15.26
CA VAL A 104 19.63 14.29 -16.55
C VAL A 104 20.47 13.58 -17.62
N LEU A 105 21.67 13.13 -17.28
CA LEU A 105 22.51 12.37 -18.20
C LEU A 105 21.83 11.06 -18.63
N SER A 106 21.18 10.36 -17.70
CA SER A 106 20.41 9.14 -17.99
C SER A 106 19.26 9.42 -18.96
N ALA A 107 18.43 10.43 -18.70
CA ALA A 107 17.32 10.80 -19.58
C ALA A 107 17.79 11.16 -21.01
N LEU A 108 18.90 11.91 -21.12
CA LEU A 108 19.50 12.27 -22.41
C LEU A 108 20.12 11.06 -23.13
N VAL A 109 20.74 10.13 -22.41
CA VAL A 109 21.27 8.87 -22.97
C VAL A 109 20.12 7.98 -23.45
N THR A 110 19.07 7.78 -22.65
CA THR A 110 17.86 7.04 -23.04
C THR A 110 17.23 7.62 -24.31
N TYR A 111 17.12 8.95 -24.40
CA TYR A 111 16.60 9.64 -25.58
C TYR A 111 17.48 9.45 -26.82
N ALA A 112 18.80 9.61 -26.68
CA ALA A 112 19.75 9.41 -27.78
C ALA A 112 19.73 7.95 -28.29
N VAL A 113 19.70 6.98 -27.37
CA VAL A 113 19.58 5.55 -27.68
C VAL A 113 18.26 5.26 -28.40
N PHE A 114 17.14 5.81 -27.93
CA PHE A 114 15.82 5.59 -28.56
C PHE A 114 15.71 6.20 -29.96
N LEU A 115 16.31 7.36 -30.23
CA LEU A 115 16.22 8.02 -31.54
C LEU A 115 17.29 7.60 -32.56
N SER A 116 18.34 6.89 -32.15
CA SER A 116 19.43 6.49 -33.05
C SER A 116 19.70 4.98 -33.04
N PHE A 117 20.10 4.45 -31.88
CA PHE A 117 20.58 3.07 -31.78
C PHE A 117 19.45 2.05 -31.86
N TYR A 118 18.32 2.30 -31.20
CA TYR A 118 17.17 1.40 -31.20
C TYR A 118 16.50 1.25 -32.59
N PRO A 119 16.29 2.32 -33.39
CA PRO A 119 15.84 2.24 -34.77
C PRO A 119 16.80 1.45 -35.69
N ALA A 120 18.11 1.66 -35.55
CA ALA A 120 19.11 0.92 -36.32
C ALA A 120 19.13 -0.58 -35.95
N LEU A 121 18.97 -0.89 -34.66
CA LEU A 121 18.78 -2.26 -34.16
C LEU A 121 17.53 -2.91 -34.72
N LEU A 122 16.40 -2.18 -34.70
CA LEU A 122 15.11 -2.67 -35.16
C LEU A 122 15.13 -2.96 -36.67
N ALA A 123 15.74 -2.08 -37.46
CA ALA A 123 15.98 -2.31 -38.88
C ALA A 123 16.78 -3.60 -39.13
N LEU A 124 17.91 -3.75 -38.43
CA LEU A 124 18.76 -4.94 -38.54
C LEU A 124 18.04 -6.24 -38.13
N ILE A 125 17.26 -6.19 -37.04
CA ILE A 125 16.46 -7.33 -36.59
C ILE A 125 15.41 -7.69 -37.64
N CYS A 126 14.67 -6.71 -38.18
CA CYS A 126 13.67 -6.94 -39.23
C CYS A 126 14.29 -7.46 -40.54
N GLU A 127 15.51 -7.06 -40.89
CA GLU A 127 16.24 -7.64 -42.03
C GLU A 127 16.65 -9.11 -41.78
N VAL A 128 17.11 -9.43 -40.57
CA VAL A 128 17.53 -10.79 -40.20
C VAL A 128 16.32 -11.74 -40.07
N THR A 129 15.23 -11.33 -39.41
CA THR A 129 14.05 -12.19 -39.21
C THR A 129 13.22 -12.39 -40.48
N ARG A 130 13.26 -11.45 -41.44
CA ARG A 130 12.62 -11.62 -42.77
C ARG A 130 13.11 -12.84 -43.57
N VAL A 131 14.24 -13.44 -43.17
CA VAL A 131 14.79 -14.66 -43.81
C VAL A 131 14.10 -15.94 -43.32
N GLU A 132 13.43 -15.94 -42.15
CA GLU A 132 13.00 -17.16 -41.43
C GLU A 132 11.48 -17.31 -41.24
N THR A 133 10.67 -17.04 -42.29
CA THR A 133 9.18 -17.16 -42.30
C THR A 133 8.47 -16.09 -41.44
N GLY A 134 7.17 -15.79 -41.54
CA GLY A 134 6.06 -16.33 -42.34
C GLY A 134 4.78 -16.34 -41.49
N ASP A 135 3.88 -15.37 -41.75
CA ASP A 135 2.56 -15.16 -41.14
C ASP A 135 2.38 -15.24 -39.61
N THR A 136 2.17 -14.06 -39.00
CA THR A 136 1.36 -13.91 -37.77
C THR A 136 0.46 -12.69 -37.88
N SER A 137 -0.85 -12.88 -37.71
CA SER A 137 -1.85 -11.81 -37.65
C SER A 137 -2.10 -11.35 -36.20
N SER A 138 -2.26 -10.05 -35.98
CA SER A 138 -2.70 -9.51 -34.68
C SER A 138 -3.39 -8.15 -34.81
N SER A 139 -4.36 -7.93 -33.92
CA SER A 139 -5.38 -6.88 -33.93
C SER A 139 -4.87 -5.44 -33.89
N GLU A 140 -5.70 -4.53 -34.41
CA GLU A 140 -5.50 -3.07 -34.38
C GLU A 140 -5.96 -2.46 -33.04
N GLU A 141 -5.09 -1.69 -32.37
CA GLU A 141 -5.48 -0.66 -31.40
C GLU A 141 -4.81 0.67 -31.76
N GLU A 142 -5.56 1.58 -32.39
CA GLU A 142 -5.05 2.85 -32.91
C GLU A 142 -4.86 3.91 -31.79
N SER A 143 -3.76 3.79 -31.04
CA SER A 143 -3.42 4.65 -29.89
C SER A 143 -2.78 6.00 -30.31
N GLN A 144 -3.56 6.93 -30.88
CA GLN A 144 -3.08 8.32 -31.04
C GLN A 144 -2.79 9.00 -29.68
N SER A 145 -1.69 9.74 -29.60
CA SER A 145 -1.30 10.47 -28.39
C SER A 145 -2.26 11.63 -28.08
N ASN A 146 -2.77 11.71 -26.84
CA ASN A 146 -3.76 12.70 -26.44
C ASN A 146 -3.27 14.16 -26.68
N PRO A 147 -3.92 14.95 -27.56
CA PRO A 147 -3.46 16.29 -27.93
C PRO A 147 -3.63 17.33 -26.80
N VAL A 148 -4.52 17.08 -25.84
CA VAL A 148 -4.66 17.93 -24.63
C VAL A 148 -3.42 17.76 -23.75
N LEU A 149 -2.96 16.52 -23.56
CA LEU A 149 -1.78 16.22 -22.75
C LEU A 149 -0.50 16.82 -23.36
N GLN A 150 -0.35 16.79 -24.68
CA GLN A 150 0.76 17.46 -25.37
C GLN A 150 0.74 18.98 -25.16
N ARG A 151 -0.42 19.63 -25.31
CA ARG A 151 -0.57 21.09 -25.06
C ARG A 151 -0.20 21.47 -23.62
N VAL A 152 -0.65 20.69 -22.64
CA VAL A 152 -0.28 20.89 -21.23
C VAL A 152 1.23 20.77 -21.01
N LYS A 153 1.88 19.76 -21.59
CA LYS A 153 3.34 19.58 -21.50
C LYS A 153 4.11 20.72 -22.15
N VAL A 154 3.69 21.25 -23.30
CA VAL A 154 4.31 22.43 -23.93
C VAL A 154 4.19 23.68 -23.05
N ILE A 155 3.02 23.94 -22.46
CA ILE A 155 2.80 25.07 -21.54
C ILE A 155 3.69 24.93 -20.29
N MET A 156 3.78 23.72 -19.73
CA MET A 156 4.63 23.42 -18.58
C MET A 156 6.12 23.63 -18.88
N SER A 157 6.62 23.15 -20.03
CA SER A 157 8.01 23.38 -20.46
C SER A 157 8.32 24.86 -20.66
N ALA A 158 7.40 25.65 -21.21
CA ALA A 158 7.56 27.10 -21.34
C ALA A 158 7.63 27.80 -19.96
N GLY A 159 6.77 27.39 -19.02
CA GLY A 159 6.82 27.88 -17.63
C GLY A 159 8.13 27.54 -16.92
N LEU A 160 8.62 26.30 -17.05
CA LEU A 160 9.89 25.86 -16.48
C LEU A 160 11.08 26.60 -17.09
N MET A 161 11.07 26.87 -18.41
CA MET A 161 12.09 27.71 -19.06
C MET A 161 12.12 29.13 -18.50
N VAL A 162 10.95 29.73 -18.20
CA VAL A 162 10.88 31.05 -17.55
C VAL A 162 11.45 31.01 -16.14
N VAL A 163 11.18 29.95 -15.35
CA VAL A 163 11.79 29.76 -14.02
C VAL A 163 13.32 29.64 -14.10
N HIS A 164 13.84 28.85 -15.04
CA HIS A 164 15.28 28.72 -15.27
C HIS A 164 15.94 30.05 -15.70
N ALA A 165 15.29 30.81 -16.59
CA ALA A 165 15.77 32.12 -17.01
C ALA A 165 15.77 33.13 -15.84
N HIS A 166 14.69 33.17 -15.06
CA HIS A 166 14.56 34.07 -13.91
C HIS A 166 15.63 33.77 -12.83
N ASN A 167 15.86 32.49 -12.52
CA ASN A 167 16.89 32.08 -11.56
C ASN A 167 18.32 32.41 -12.06
N ARG A 168 18.62 32.25 -13.35
CA ARG A 168 19.92 32.64 -13.92
C ARG A 168 20.13 34.17 -13.96
N CYS A 169 19.08 34.96 -14.24
CA CYS A 169 19.15 36.43 -14.21
C CYS A 169 19.27 37.01 -12.79
N ALA A 170 18.62 36.40 -11.80
CA ALA A 170 18.76 36.81 -10.39
C ALA A 170 20.22 36.69 -9.91
N SER A 171 20.91 35.58 -10.24
CA SER A 171 22.30 35.33 -9.84
C SER A 171 23.35 36.21 -10.55
N THR A 172 22.98 36.96 -11.59
CA THR A 172 23.89 37.88 -12.31
C THR A 172 23.73 39.36 -11.94
N SER A 173 22.76 39.68 -11.08
CA SER A 173 22.40 41.05 -10.70
C SER A 173 22.97 41.44 -9.33
N GLY A 174 24.29 41.41 -9.18
CA GLY A 174 24.97 41.56 -7.87
C GLY A 174 26.33 42.26 -7.93
N ILE A 175 26.41 43.48 -8.50
CA ILE A 175 27.62 44.32 -8.45
C ILE A 175 27.32 45.71 -7.86
N SER A 176 28.18 46.11 -6.92
CA SER A 176 28.43 47.47 -6.41
C SER A 176 27.25 48.30 -5.86
N THR A 177 27.16 48.36 -4.52
CA THR A 177 27.21 49.64 -3.78
C THR A 177 27.98 49.41 -2.47
N GLY A 178 28.83 50.35 -2.08
CA GLY A 178 29.62 50.27 -0.84
C GLY A 178 29.02 51.12 0.29
N GLY A 179 29.26 50.76 1.55
CA GLY A 179 28.78 51.55 2.70
C GLY A 179 28.99 50.91 4.07
N SER A 180 30.17 51.14 4.65
CA SER A 180 30.46 51.34 6.10
C SER A 180 29.81 50.49 7.22
N ASN A 181 30.67 49.90 8.08
CA ASN A 181 30.54 49.73 9.56
C ASN A 181 29.35 48.89 10.10
N GLN A 182 29.37 48.14 11.21
CA GLN A 182 30.29 47.77 12.33
C GLN A 182 29.63 46.55 13.04
N SER A 183 30.20 45.78 13.99
CA SER A 183 31.54 45.66 14.61
C SER A 183 31.68 44.24 15.24
N ALA A 184 32.68 43.45 14.86
CA ALA A 184 33.85 43.09 15.70
C ALA A 184 33.61 42.42 17.08
N GLN A 185 33.96 41.12 17.17
CA GLN A 185 34.77 40.44 18.21
C GLN A 185 34.89 38.94 17.78
N SER A 186 36.02 38.23 17.90
CA SER A 186 37.26 38.46 18.66
C SER A 186 38.55 37.94 17.95
N PHE A 187 39.67 38.65 18.16
CA PHE A 187 41.07 38.18 18.03
C PHE A 187 41.39 37.10 19.11
N ALA A 188 42.53 36.39 19.20
CA ALA A 188 43.83 36.40 18.51
C ALA A 188 44.45 34.96 18.53
N VAL A 189 45.14 34.49 17.48
CA VAL A 189 46.62 34.45 17.30
C VAL A 189 47.40 33.44 18.17
N SER A 190 48.13 32.53 17.50
CA SER A 190 49.55 32.22 17.73
C SER A 190 50.13 31.49 16.52
N SER A 191 51.25 31.97 16.00
CA SER A 191 52.00 31.44 14.86
C SER A 191 53.38 30.95 15.29
N GLU A 192 53.96 29.95 14.62
CA GLU A 192 55.30 30.06 13.98
C GLU A 192 55.71 28.78 13.21
N ASN A 193 56.36 29.01 12.07
CA ASN A 193 57.03 28.07 11.14
C ASN A 193 58.57 28.18 11.40
N PRO A 194 59.55 27.45 10.76
CA PRO A 194 59.55 27.00 9.35
C PRO A 194 60.43 25.76 8.94
N ALA A 195 60.51 25.55 7.61
CA ALA A 195 61.57 24.89 6.79
C ALA A 195 61.73 23.35 6.87
N ALA A 196 61.58 22.54 5.80
CA ALA A 196 62.23 22.52 4.45
C ALA A 196 63.61 21.81 4.46
N ASP A 197 64.01 20.96 3.50
CA ASP A 197 63.36 20.47 2.27
C ASP A 197 64.00 19.15 1.76
N SER A 198 63.37 18.56 0.73
CA SER A 198 63.87 17.60 -0.30
C SER A 198 63.79 16.09 0.02
N GLU A 199 63.49 15.18 -0.93
CA GLU A 199 63.25 15.30 -2.38
C GLU A 199 62.41 14.10 -2.88
N ALA A 200 61.35 14.31 -3.68
CA ALA A 200 60.71 13.24 -4.48
C ALA A 200 59.90 13.84 -5.65
N SER A 201 60.13 13.34 -6.86
CA SER A 201 59.70 13.93 -8.13
C SER A 201 58.23 13.70 -8.51
N SER A 202 57.71 14.64 -9.30
CA SER A 202 56.31 14.77 -9.71
C SER A 202 55.99 14.13 -11.06
N LEU A 203 54.71 13.76 -11.25
CA LEU A 203 54.00 13.70 -12.54
C LEU A 203 52.50 14.02 -12.29
N PRO A 204 51.84 14.87 -13.10
CA PRO A 204 50.60 15.54 -12.67
C PRO A 204 49.31 14.87 -13.15
N ALA A 205 48.33 14.74 -12.25
CA ALA A 205 46.95 14.31 -12.56
C ALA A 205 45.94 15.43 -12.19
N ALA A 206 45.95 16.53 -12.96
CA ALA A 206 45.12 17.71 -12.67
C ALA A 206 44.60 18.42 -13.93
N HIS A 207 43.83 17.73 -14.78
CA HIS A 207 43.17 18.38 -15.93
C HIS A 207 41.72 17.95 -16.26
N HIS A 208 41.13 16.94 -15.61
CA HIS A 208 39.82 16.40 -16.03
C HIS A 208 38.56 16.93 -15.33
N THR A 209 38.66 17.66 -14.21
CA THR A 209 37.49 18.11 -13.44
C THR A 209 36.88 19.46 -13.87
N ALA A 210 37.50 20.19 -14.80
CA ALA A 210 36.99 21.48 -15.30
C ALA A 210 36.21 21.41 -16.63
N ALA A 211 36.13 20.23 -17.26
CA ALA A 211 35.58 20.08 -18.62
C ALA A 211 34.06 19.76 -18.66
N MET A 212 33.55 19.01 -17.68
CA MET A 212 32.19 18.44 -17.74
C MET A 212 31.04 19.48 -17.78
N PRO A 213 31.03 20.58 -17.00
CA PRO A 213 29.93 21.55 -17.05
C PRO A 213 29.77 22.23 -18.42
N ARG A 214 30.88 22.39 -19.16
CA ARG A 214 30.87 23.07 -20.47
C ARG A 214 30.33 22.19 -21.60
N ILE A 215 30.19 20.88 -21.40
CA ILE A 215 29.65 19.98 -22.41
C ILE A 215 28.12 20.09 -22.47
N SER A 216 27.44 20.26 -21.33
CA SER A 216 25.98 20.41 -21.29
C SER A 216 25.50 21.71 -21.94
N ASP A 217 26.12 22.85 -21.66
CA ASP A 217 25.69 24.15 -22.24
C ASP A 217 25.96 24.22 -23.76
N ASN A 218 27.07 23.63 -24.25
CA ASN A 218 27.37 23.61 -25.69
C ASN A 218 26.47 22.64 -26.48
N LEU A 219 26.14 21.48 -25.92
CA LEU A 219 25.22 20.53 -26.55
C LEU A 219 23.80 21.10 -26.62
N PHE A 220 23.37 21.83 -25.58
CA PHE A 220 22.10 22.57 -25.55
C PHE A 220 22.04 23.65 -26.66
N LEU A 221 23.10 24.45 -26.83
CA LEU A 221 23.16 25.46 -27.89
C LEU A 221 23.21 24.83 -29.31
N SER A 222 23.82 23.65 -29.45
CA SER A 222 23.82 22.88 -30.70
C SER A 222 22.43 22.34 -31.05
N MET A 223 21.65 21.87 -30.06
CA MET A 223 20.26 21.44 -30.26
C MET A 223 19.35 22.61 -30.68
N CYS A 224 19.54 23.80 -30.12
CA CYS A 224 18.79 24.99 -30.52
C CYS A 224 19.18 25.55 -31.91
N THR A 225 20.35 25.19 -32.45
CA THR A 225 20.84 25.67 -33.76
C THR A 225 20.69 24.65 -34.89
N GLY A 226 20.48 23.36 -34.59
CA GLY A 226 20.30 22.28 -35.56
C GLY A 226 18.96 22.26 -36.33
N VAL A 227 18.04 23.19 -36.05
CA VAL A 227 16.79 23.34 -36.84
C VAL A 227 17.11 24.04 -38.16
N ASP A 228 17.41 23.24 -39.20
CA ASP A 228 17.93 23.72 -40.48
C ASP A 228 16.93 24.63 -41.22
N LYS A 229 17.31 25.90 -41.40
CA LYS A 229 16.50 26.99 -41.96
C LYS A 229 16.20 26.88 -43.47
N LYS A 230 16.54 25.75 -44.12
CA LYS A 230 16.49 25.61 -45.59
C LYS A 230 15.21 25.02 -46.20
N ARG A 231 14.31 24.39 -45.42
CA ARG A 231 13.04 23.85 -45.97
C ARG A 231 11.84 24.81 -45.97
N LEU A 232 11.96 25.99 -45.35
CA LEU A 232 10.86 26.96 -45.16
C LEU A 232 10.84 28.11 -46.19
N ARG A 233 11.45 27.93 -47.37
CA ARG A 233 11.49 28.92 -48.46
C ARG A 233 11.06 28.33 -49.81
N ARG A 234 9.81 27.86 -49.93
CA ARG A 234 9.17 27.60 -51.25
C ARG A 234 7.64 27.46 -51.22
N SER A 235 6.96 28.52 -50.78
CA SER A 235 5.59 28.87 -51.22
C SER A 235 5.38 30.38 -51.01
N ALA A 236 4.67 31.03 -51.94
CA ALA A 236 4.56 32.49 -52.05
C ALA A 236 3.36 33.06 -51.25
N PRO A 237 3.29 34.39 -50.99
CA PRO A 237 2.34 35.00 -50.05
C PRO A 237 1.11 35.65 -50.73
N CYS A 238 0.34 36.42 -49.94
CA CYS A 238 -0.93 37.15 -50.20
C CYS A 238 -2.23 36.31 -50.09
N GLU A 239 -3.36 36.83 -49.59
CA GLU A 239 -3.65 38.20 -49.10
C GLU A 239 -4.75 38.27 -48.02
N THR A 240 -4.84 39.42 -47.35
CA THR A 240 -5.55 39.62 -46.07
C THR A 240 -7.03 40.02 -46.24
N ILE A 241 -7.90 39.11 -46.71
CA ILE A 241 -9.37 39.31 -46.72
C ILE A 241 -10.10 38.01 -46.30
N ALA A 242 -10.24 37.76 -44.98
CA ALA A 242 -11.04 36.63 -44.46
C ALA A 242 -11.63 36.80 -43.05
N GLU A 243 -11.27 37.86 -42.30
CA GLU A 243 -11.53 37.91 -40.86
C GLU A 243 -12.97 38.35 -40.48
N GLN A 244 -13.69 39.02 -41.39
CA GLN A 244 -15.10 39.37 -41.18
C GLN A 244 -16.06 38.23 -41.59
N GLU A 245 -15.82 37.56 -42.74
CA GLU A 245 -16.63 36.41 -43.17
C GLU A 245 -16.58 35.24 -42.16
N PHE A 246 -15.43 35.02 -41.52
CA PHE A 246 -15.27 33.97 -40.52
C PHE A 246 -16.12 34.24 -39.26
N ARG A 247 -16.22 35.51 -38.83
CA ARG A 247 -17.02 35.89 -37.65
C ARG A 247 -18.53 35.75 -37.86
N GLU A 248 -19.04 35.98 -39.06
CA GLU A 248 -20.45 35.70 -39.37
C GLU A 248 -20.72 34.20 -39.53
N LYS A 249 -19.83 33.44 -40.17
CA LYS A 249 -19.96 31.96 -40.28
C LYS A 249 -19.95 31.28 -38.91
N VAL A 250 -19.06 31.67 -37.99
CA VAL A 250 -19.02 31.13 -36.61
C VAL A 250 -20.30 31.47 -35.84
N ARG A 251 -20.88 32.67 -36.01
CA ARG A 251 -22.13 33.04 -35.34
C ARG A 251 -23.35 32.25 -35.85
N LYS A 252 -23.36 31.90 -37.14
CA LYS A 252 -24.43 31.12 -37.77
C LYS A 252 -24.31 29.62 -37.47
N VAL A 253 -23.09 29.09 -37.38
CA VAL A 253 -22.86 27.70 -36.91
C VAL A 253 -23.26 27.54 -35.44
N SER A 254 -23.09 28.58 -34.60
CA SER A 254 -23.48 28.51 -33.19
C SER A 254 -25.00 28.55 -32.95
N SER A 255 -25.82 28.98 -33.92
CA SER A 255 -27.29 28.93 -33.81
C SER A 255 -27.88 27.61 -34.33
N ASP A 256 -27.23 26.96 -35.29
CA ASP A 256 -27.77 25.77 -35.95
C ASP A 256 -27.46 24.45 -35.20
N VAL A 257 -26.65 24.52 -34.11
CA VAL A 257 -26.21 23.35 -33.31
C VAL A 257 -27.14 23.05 -32.12
N GLU A 258 -27.92 24.01 -31.61
CA GLU A 258 -28.82 23.77 -30.46
C GLU A 258 -30.11 23.01 -30.82
N GLU A 259 -30.44 22.82 -32.11
CA GLU A 259 -31.70 22.19 -32.54
C GLU A 259 -31.57 20.78 -33.16
N ARG A 260 -30.35 20.21 -33.30
CA ARG A 260 -30.15 18.88 -33.89
C ARG A 260 -29.08 18.04 -33.18
N ASN A 261 -29.47 17.31 -32.13
CA ASN A 261 -29.27 15.86 -32.03
C ASN A 261 -29.85 15.26 -30.73
N ARG A 262 -30.98 14.56 -30.85
CA ARG A 262 -31.35 13.44 -29.97
C ARG A 262 -31.62 12.20 -30.83
N PRO A 263 -30.76 11.17 -30.80
CA PRO A 263 -31.13 9.83 -31.22
C PRO A 263 -31.64 9.05 -30.00
N SER A 264 -32.91 8.64 -30.06
CA SER A 264 -33.51 7.65 -29.17
C SER A 264 -33.00 6.24 -29.51
N PHE A 265 -32.77 5.40 -28.50
CA PHE A 265 -32.78 3.95 -28.69
C PHE A 265 -33.75 3.31 -27.69
N LEU A 266 -34.72 2.56 -28.22
CA LEU A 266 -35.71 1.80 -27.47
C LEU A 266 -35.08 0.50 -26.97
N LEU A 267 -35.23 0.22 -25.68
CA LEU A 267 -35.10 -1.14 -25.16
C LEU A 267 -36.38 -1.90 -25.51
N GLY A 268 -36.26 -2.90 -26.38
CA GLY A 268 -37.33 -3.87 -26.61
C GLY A 268 -37.57 -4.71 -25.37
N SER A 269 -38.85 -5.01 -25.11
CA SER A 269 -39.28 -5.91 -24.06
C SER A 269 -39.03 -7.39 -24.41
N ASP A 270 -39.28 -8.25 -23.42
CA ASP A 270 -39.58 -9.68 -23.59
C ASP A 270 -38.41 -10.64 -23.91
N VAL A 271 -37.60 -10.93 -22.89
CA VAL A 271 -37.05 -12.28 -22.66
C VAL A 271 -37.26 -12.65 -21.19
N GLU A 272 -37.88 -13.79 -20.93
CA GLU A 272 -38.25 -14.27 -19.60
C GLU A 272 -37.02 -14.58 -18.74
N PHE A 273 -37.05 -14.14 -17.48
CA PHE A 273 -36.00 -14.41 -16.50
C PHE A 273 -36.45 -15.56 -15.59
N ASP A 274 -35.96 -16.77 -15.86
CA ASP A 274 -36.34 -17.94 -15.06
C ASP A 274 -35.81 -17.81 -13.62
N SER A 275 -36.67 -18.13 -12.65
CA SER A 275 -36.55 -17.61 -11.27
C SER A 275 -36.75 -18.68 -10.20
N GLU A 276 -35.97 -19.77 -10.28
CA GLU A 276 -35.83 -20.74 -9.20
C GLU A 276 -34.41 -20.82 -8.64
N ASP A 277 -34.18 -20.15 -7.51
CA ASP A 277 -33.38 -20.71 -6.41
C ASP A 277 -33.79 -20.05 -5.09
N LYS A 278 -34.41 -20.82 -4.20
CA LYS A 278 -35.20 -20.31 -3.06
C LYS A 278 -34.31 -19.72 -1.95
N MET A 279 -34.49 -18.43 -1.68
CA MET A 279 -33.97 -17.80 -0.45
C MET A 279 -34.72 -18.32 0.78
N VAL A 280 -34.00 -18.63 1.85
CA VAL A 280 -34.60 -18.83 3.18
C VAL A 280 -34.75 -17.46 3.85
N GLN A 281 -35.99 -17.04 4.09
CA GLN A 281 -36.33 -15.78 4.74
C GLN A 281 -36.05 -15.80 6.26
N THR A 282 -35.66 -14.65 6.78
CA THR A 282 -36.05 -14.18 8.12
C THR A 282 -36.64 -12.76 7.97
N ASP A 283 -37.72 -12.49 8.71
CA ASP A 283 -38.57 -11.32 8.46
C ASP A 283 -37.96 -9.96 8.90
N PRO A 284 -38.39 -8.84 8.30
CA PRO A 284 -37.90 -7.51 8.64
C PRO A 284 -38.64 -6.89 9.84
N PRO A 285 -37.96 -6.19 10.76
CA PRO A 285 -38.62 -5.39 11.78
C PRO A 285 -39.05 -4.01 11.25
N PHE A 286 -40.37 -3.84 11.17
CA PHE A 286 -41.13 -2.64 11.56
C PHE A 286 -40.57 -1.24 11.21
N VAL A 287 -41.18 -0.59 10.21
CA VAL A 287 -40.98 0.84 9.94
C VAL A 287 -41.68 1.69 11.01
N VAL A 288 -40.90 2.47 11.77
CA VAL A 288 -41.44 3.59 12.55
C VAL A 288 -41.34 4.85 11.71
N HIS A 289 -42.49 5.46 11.41
CA HIS A 289 -42.54 6.79 10.78
C HIS A 289 -42.08 7.87 11.76
N SER A 290 -41.17 8.74 11.32
CA SER A 290 -40.90 10.02 11.97
C SER A 290 -40.73 11.12 10.92
N ASP A 291 -41.85 11.72 10.53
CA ASP A 291 -41.83 13.03 9.86
C ASP A 291 -41.30 14.09 10.83
N SER A 292 -40.38 14.93 10.38
CA SER A 292 -40.26 16.36 10.76
C SER A 292 -39.10 17.03 10.04
N SER A 293 -39.41 17.76 8.96
CA SER A 293 -38.49 18.71 8.34
C SER A 293 -38.55 20.06 9.07
N VAL A 294 -37.49 20.43 9.80
CA VAL A 294 -37.31 21.81 10.29
C VAL A 294 -35.86 22.25 10.08
N THR A 295 -35.65 23.21 9.19
CA THR A 295 -34.40 23.93 9.00
C THR A 295 -34.38 25.17 9.89
N THR A 296 -33.45 25.24 10.85
CA THR A 296 -33.22 26.43 11.69
C THR A 296 -31.72 26.67 11.91
N PRO A 297 -31.29 27.93 12.13
CA PRO A 297 -29.89 28.35 11.98
C PRO A 297 -28.97 27.98 13.15
N ILE A 298 -27.66 28.11 12.87
CA ILE A 298 -26.54 27.74 13.74
C ILE A 298 -26.40 28.73 14.91
N SER A 299 -27.18 28.53 15.97
CA SER A 299 -26.96 29.20 17.27
C SER A 299 -27.36 28.38 18.51
N HIS A 300 -27.98 27.20 18.33
CA HIS A 300 -28.31 26.27 19.42
C HIS A 300 -27.66 24.90 19.21
N ILE A 301 -26.36 24.80 19.48
CA ILE A 301 -25.65 23.51 19.67
C ILE A 301 -25.08 23.49 21.10
N VAL A 302 -25.98 23.69 22.07
CA VAL A 302 -25.76 23.33 23.47
C VAL A 302 -27.05 22.66 23.97
N THR A 303 -27.14 21.37 23.70
CA THR A 303 -27.86 20.43 24.57
C THR A 303 -26.86 19.32 24.86
N SER A 304 -26.12 19.49 25.96
CA SER A 304 -25.50 18.35 26.62
C SER A 304 -26.62 17.40 27.04
N GLU A 305 -26.45 16.10 26.80
CA GLU A 305 -27.37 15.07 27.35
C GLU A 305 -27.27 15.00 28.89
N THR A 306 -26.32 15.75 29.47
CA THR A 306 -26.24 16.16 30.87
C THR A 306 -26.26 17.70 30.98
N GLY A 307 -27.44 18.29 30.79
CA GLY A 307 -27.71 19.73 30.94
C GLY A 307 -27.70 20.18 32.40
N ASP A 308 -26.51 20.32 32.97
CA ASP A 308 -26.33 20.94 34.28
C ASP A 308 -26.26 22.47 34.12
N ASP A 309 -27.44 23.10 34.03
CA ASP A 309 -27.62 24.55 33.83
C ASP A 309 -27.17 25.43 35.02
N ARG A 310 -26.42 24.87 35.97
CA ARG A 310 -25.83 25.64 37.09
C ARG A 310 -24.81 26.65 36.54
N PRO A 311 -24.80 27.90 37.07
CA PRO A 311 -23.84 28.90 36.64
C PRO A 311 -22.40 28.46 36.95
N CYS A 312 -21.50 28.68 36.00
CA CYS A 312 -20.08 28.35 36.14
C CYS A 312 -19.47 29.12 37.33
N ARG A 313 -18.86 28.39 38.27
CA ARG A 313 -18.10 28.99 39.37
C ARG A 313 -16.81 29.65 38.85
N ASP A 314 -16.21 30.51 39.67
CA ASP A 314 -14.89 31.06 39.34
C ASP A 314 -13.80 29.97 39.36
N LEU A 315 -12.66 30.29 38.73
CA LEU A 315 -11.54 29.37 38.57
C LEU A 315 -10.96 28.90 39.90
N SER A 316 -10.89 29.79 40.91
CA SER A 316 -10.41 29.47 42.26
C SER A 316 -11.29 28.43 42.95
N ALA A 317 -12.60 28.65 42.98
CA ALA A 317 -13.57 27.72 43.54
C ALA A 317 -13.59 26.39 42.79
N CYS A 318 -13.39 26.39 41.46
CA CYS A 318 -13.23 25.16 40.68
C CYS A 318 -11.96 24.38 41.05
N LEU A 319 -10.84 25.05 41.34
CA LEU A 319 -9.58 24.42 41.77
C LEU A 319 -9.64 23.88 43.20
N GLU A 320 -10.27 24.61 44.12
CA GLU A 320 -10.55 24.13 45.48
C GLU A 320 -11.47 22.89 45.44
N LEU A 321 -12.52 22.93 44.62
CA LEU A 321 -13.42 21.81 44.43
C LEU A 321 -12.68 20.61 43.81
N LEU A 322 -11.87 20.81 42.76
CA LEU A 322 -11.07 19.76 42.14
C LEU A 322 -10.13 19.06 43.13
N SER A 323 -9.61 19.82 44.11
CA SER A 323 -8.75 19.32 45.18
C SER A 323 -9.52 18.63 46.32
N SER A 324 -10.86 18.73 46.34
CA SER A 324 -11.71 18.15 47.37
C SER A 324 -12.13 16.71 47.04
N LYS A 325 -12.33 15.89 48.08
CA LYS A 325 -12.69 14.47 47.92
C LYS A 325 -14.07 14.32 47.25
N GLY A 326 -14.12 13.73 46.07
CA GLY A 326 -15.35 13.61 45.27
C GLY A 326 -15.78 14.91 44.58
N GLY A 327 -14.94 15.95 44.61
CA GLY A 327 -15.17 17.21 43.91
C GLY A 327 -15.17 17.14 42.37
N PRO A 328 -14.39 16.28 41.70
CA PRO A 328 -14.44 16.16 40.23
C PRO A 328 -15.82 15.77 39.68
N HIS A 329 -16.62 15.01 40.44
CA HIS A 329 -18.01 14.69 40.09
C HIS A 329 -18.96 15.88 40.24
N GLN A 330 -18.60 16.89 41.01
CA GLN A 330 -19.44 18.07 41.29
C GLN A 330 -19.18 19.24 40.34
N LEU A 331 -18.10 19.21 39.56
CA LEU A 331 -17.81 20.16 38.48
C LEU A 331 -18.80 19.97 37.33
N THR A 332 -19.27 21.05 36.70
CA THR A 332 -20.01 21.01 35.42
C THR A 332 -19.05 20.79 34.25
N ASP A 333 -19.56 20.38 33.08
CA ASP A 333 -18.70 20.21 31.89
C ASP A 333 -18.04 21.53 31.47
N ASN A 334 -18.76 22.66 31.60
CA ASN A 334 -18.22 23.99 31.32
C ASN A 334 -17.07 24.38 32.29
N GLU A 335 -17.17 24.02 33.56
CA GLU A 335 -16.11 24.24 34.55
C GLU A 335 -14.87 23.38 34.26
N VAL A 336 -15.06 22.12 33.82
CA VAL A 336 -13.95 21.27 33.40
C VAL A 336 -13.29 21.81 32.13
N LEU A 337 -14.06 22.30 31.16
CA LEU A 337 -13.51 22.95 29.95
C LEU A 337 -12.66 24.18 30.32
N MET A 338 -13.16 25.04 31.22
CA MET A 338 -12.41 26.18 31.75
C MET A 338 -11.10 25.76 32.43
N LEU A 339 -11.11 24.70 33.25
CA LEU A 339 -9.91 24.15 33.89
C LEU A 339 -8.91 23.56 32.88
N VAL A 340 -9.38 22.98 31.77
CA VAL A 340 -8.51 22.47 30.70
C VAL A 340 -7.88 23.60 29.89
N ASP A 341 -8.63 24.64 29.53
CA ASP A 341 -8.10 25.77 28.78
C ASP A 341 -7.15 26.63 29.65
N GLY A 342 -7.41 26.73 30.96
CA GLY A 342 -6.46 27.25 31.95
C GLY A 342 -5.23 26.36 32.21
N ARG A 343 -5.12 25.20 31.55
CA ARG A 343 -4.05 24.18 31.71
C ARG A 343 -3.92 23.58 33.12
N HIS A 344 -4.95 23.68 33.94
CA HIS A 344 -5.01 23.03 35.26
C HIS A 344 -5.35 21.54 35.15
N ILE A 345 -6.06 21.13 34.09
CA ILE A 345 -6.29 19.73 33.74
C ILE A 345 -5.71 19.48 32.34
N LEU A 346 -4.89 18.45 32.18
CA LEU A 346 -4.37 18.05 30.87
C LEU A 346 -5.40 17.15 30.16
N ALA A 347 -5.69 17.43 28.88
CA ALA A 347 -6.75 16.75 28.13
C ALA A 347 -6.56 15.22 27.97
N HIS A 348 -5.34 14.70 28.15
CA HIS A 348 -5.04 13.26 28.14
C HIS A 348 -5.22 12.58 29.51
N GLN A 349 -5.54 13.35 30.57
CA GLN A 349 -5.72 12.87 31.95
C GLN A 349 -7.18 12.94 32.42
N LEU A 350 -8.10 13.41 31.57
CA LEU A 350 -9.52 13.66 31.91
C LEU A 350 -10.20 12.47 32.59
N GLU A 351 -10.00 11.25 32.07
CA GLU A 351 -10.63 10.04 32.61
C GLU A 351 -10.18 9.73 34.04
N GLY A 352 -8.90 9.96 34.35
CA GLY A 352 -8.34 9.76 35.69
C GLY A 352 -8.73 10.87 36.66
N VAL A 353 -8.72 12.13 36.19
CA VAL A 353 -9.07 13.29 37.01
C VAL A 353 -10.56 13.36 37.35
N LEU A 354 -11.43 12.96 36.42
CA LEU A 354 -12.89 13.02 36.61
C LEU A 354 -13.48 11.77 37.28
N GLU A 355 -12.65 10.73 37.50
CA GLU A 355 -13.06 9.39 37.98
C GLU A 355 -14.23 8.79 37.16
N ASN A 356 -14.38 9.22 35.90
CA ASN A 356 -15.45 8.84 34.99
C ASN A 356 -14.91 8.84 33.55
N PRO A 357 -14.44 7.68 33.04
CA PRO A 357 -13.84 7.59 31.71
C PRO A 357 -14.76 8.02 30.57
N MET A 358 -16.05 7.67 30.63
CA MET A 358 -17.03 8.04 29.59
C MET A 358 -17.22 9.56 29.53
N ARG A 359 -17.29 10.24 30.68
CA ARG A 359 -17.34 11.71 30.74
C ARG A 359 -16.04 12.35 30.24
N GLY A 360 -14.89 11.78 30.56
CA GLY A 360 -13.60 12.23 30.03
C GLY A 360 -13.54 12.16 28.50
N VAL A 361 -14.03 11.08 27.91
CA VAL A 361 -14.19 10.93 26.45
C VAL A 361 -15.18 11.95 25.88
N ALA A 362 -16.33 12.19 26.54
CA ALA A 362 -17.32 13.18 26.11
C ALA A 362 -16.74 14.61 26.06
N ILE A 363 -16.04 15.03 27.13
CA ILE A 363 -15.40 16.34 27.22
C ILE A 363 -14.26 16.47 26.20
N ARG A 364 -13.45 15.42 26.00
CA ARG A 364 -12.43 15.41 24.94
C ARG A 364 -13.05 15.58 23.55
N ARG A 365 -14.16 14.90 23.26
CA ARG A 365 -14.89 15.07 21.99
C ARG A 365 -15.36 16.51 21.80
N HIS A 366 -15.88 17.16 22.84
CA HIS A 366 -16.24 18.58 22.77
C HIS A 366 -15.02 19.47 22.47
N ILE A 367 -13.92 19.31 23.22
CA ILE A 367 -12.68 20.07 23.01
C ILE A 367 -12.17 19.93 21.57
N ILE A 368 -12.16 18.71 21.02
CA ILE A 368 -11.70 18.44 19.66
C ILE A 368 -12.69 18.98 18.62
N ALA A 369 -14.01 18.83 18.81
CA ALA A 369 -15.01 19.37 17.89
C ALA A 369 -14.89 20.90 17.75
N THR A 370 -14.68 21.60 18.86
CA THR A 370 -14.47 23.05 18.88
C THR A 370 -13.13 23.45 18.27
N LYS A 371 -12.01 22.82 18.69
CA LYS A 371 -10.65 23.18 18.22
C LYS A 371 -10.37 22.83 16.76
N ALA A 372 -11.06 21.84 16.19
CA ALA A 372 -10.94 21.45 14.79
C ALA A 372 -12.05 22.02 13.89
N GLU A 373 -12.91 22.91 14.42
CA GLU A 373 -14.09 23.45 13.72
C GLU A 373 -14.99 22.35 13.10
N ALA A 374 -14.99 21.15 13.69
CA ALA A 374 -15.49 19.94 13.06
C ALA A 374 -17.03 19.82 13.07
N GLY A 375 -17.73 20.79 13.64
CA GLY A 375 -19.19 20.86 13.70
C GLY A 375 -19.82 19.56 14.20
N GLN A 376 -20.60 18.91 13.34
CA GLN A 376 -21.30 17.66 13.66
C GLN A 376 -20.52 16.38 13.32
N ALA A 377 -19.26 16.45 12.85
CA ALA A 377 -18.53 15.30 12.34
C ALA A 377 -18.40 14.13 13.35
N LEU A 378 -18.26 14.43 14.64
CA LEU A 378 -18.14 13.41 15.69
C LEU A 378 -19.50 12.79 16.11
N GLN A 379 -20.64 13.32 15.70
CA GLN A 379 -21.96 12.80 16.12
C GLN A 379 -22.17 11.33 15.71
N LYS A 380 -21.64 10.92 14.55
CA LYS A 380 -21.75 9.55 14.04
C LYS A 380 -20.68 8.59 14.59
N LEU A 381 -19.67 9.09 15.31
CA LEU A 381 -18.66 8.27 15.97
C LEU A 381 -19.18 7.90 17.38
N PRO A 382 -19.57 6.63 17.63
CA PRO A 382 -20.13 6.24 18.92
C PRO A 382 -19.08 6.29 20.03
N TYR A 383 -19.57 6.54 21.25
CA TYR A 383 -18.75 6.61 22.46
C TYR A 383 -19.49 6.21 23.75
N LEU A 384 -20.82 6.13 23.72
CA LEU A 384 -21.64 5.71 24.85
C LEU A 384 -21.60 4.19 25.03
N HIS A 385 -21.90 3.73 26.25
CA HIS A 385 -22.05 2.30 26.61
C HIS A 385 -20.83 1.40 26.30
N TYR A 386 -19.63 1.98 26.26
CA TYR A 386 -18.37 1.26 26.07
C TYR A 386 -17.54 1.25 27.36
N ASP A 387 -16.98 0.09 27.70
CA ASP A 387 -16.12 -0.08 28.89
C ASP A 387 -14.70 0.43 28.62
N TYR A 388 -14.51 1.74 28.81
CA TYR A 388 -13.21 2.39 28.68
C TYR A 388 -12.20 1.99 29.77
N SER A 389 -12.63 1.34 30.86
CA SER A 389 -11.71 0.98 31.96
C SER A 389 -10.61 0.01 31.51
N LEU A 390 -10.91 -0.85 30.52
CA LEU A 390 -9.97 -1.79 29.92
C LEU A 390 -9.08 -1.17 28.83
N VAL A 391 -9.43 0.01 28.32
CA VAL A 391 -8.65 0.71 27.27
C VAL A 391 -7.62 1.65 27.87
N MET A 392 -8.00 2.36 28.94
CA MET A 392 -7.17 3.39 29.57
C MET A 392 -5.86 2.80 30.12
N GLY A 393 -4.73 3.31 29.63
CA GLY A 393 -3.39 2.86 30.04
C GLY A 393 -2.99 1.46 29.54
N ALA A 394 -3.77 0.86 28.63
CA ALA A 394 -3.54 -0.50 28.12
C ALA A 394 -3.64 -0.63 26.59
N CYS A 395 -4.60 0.05 25.95
CA CYS A 395 -4.89 -0.15 24.52
C CYS A 395 -4.93 1.12 23.67
N CYS A 396 -5.29 2.28 24.23
CA CYS A 396 -5.38 3.53 23.48
C CYS A 396 -5.35 4.77 24.38
N GLU A 397 -4.72 5.85 23.90
CA GLU A 397 -4.68 7.16 24.53
C GLU A 397 -5.54 8.18 23.75
N ASN A 398 -5.92 9.29 24.40
CA ASN A 398 -6.70 10.38 23.78
C ASN A 398 -8.02 9.92 23.12
N VAL A 399 -8.66 8.89 23.68
CA VAL A 399 -9.89 8.26 23.17
C VAL A 399 -11.02 9.28 22.94
N ILE A 400 -11.64 9.24 21.76
CA ILE A 400 -12.79 10.10 21.38
C ILE A 400 -14.04 9.30 20.98
N GLY A 401 -14.05 7.99 21.24
CA GLY A 401 -15.08 7.06 20.79
C GLY A 401 -14.47 5.73 20.36
N TYR A 402 -15.21 4.95 19.60
CA TYR A 402 -14.76 3.71 18.96
C TYR A 402 -15.34 3.58 17.55
N VAL A 403 -14.70 2.79 16.68
CA VAL A 403 -15.17 2.54 15.31
C VAL A 403 -15.78 1.13 15.25
N PRO A 404 -17.09 0.98 14.99
CA PRO A 404 -17.70 -0.32 14.75
C PRO A 404 -17.20 -0.91 13.43
N VAL A 405 -16.70 -2.15 13.47
CA VAL A 405 -16.36 -2.95 12.29
C VAL A 405 -17.31 -4.15 12.25
N PRO A 406 -18.00 -4.43 11.12
CA PRO A 406 -18.89 -5.59 11.02
C PRO A 406 -18.14 -6.90 11.26
N VAL A 407 -18.68 -7.78 12.10
CA VAL A 407 -18.14 -9.12 12.36
C VAL A 407 -19.04 -10.16 11.70
N GLY A 408 -18.51 -10.88 10.73
CA GLY A 408 -19.10 -12.10 10.18
C GLY A 408 -18.47 -13.36 10.76
N VAL A 409 -19.04 -14.52 10.42
CA VAL A 409 -18.53 -15.84 10.82
C VAL A 409 -18.42 -16.73 9.58
N ALA A 410 -17.29 -17.43 9.43
CA ALA A 410 -17.08 -18.45 8.42
C ALA A 410 -16.90 -19.83 9.09
N GLY A 411 -17.64 -20.84 8.65
CA GLY A 411 -17.50 -22.21 9.16
C GLY A 411 -18.74 -23.10 9.04
N PRO A 412 -18.69 -24.32 9.63
CA PRO A 412 -17.59 -24.81 10.44
C PRO A 412 -16.37 -25.21 9.58
N LEU A 413 -15.21 -24.70 9.95
CA LEU A 413 -13.91 -25.19 9.48
C LEU A 413 -13.56 -26.43 10.30
N LEU A 414 -13.42 -27.60 9.64
CA LEU A 414 -12.94 -28.82 10.28
C LEU A 414 -11.42 -28.89 10.15
N LEU A 415 -10.73 -28.79 11.27
CA LEU A 415 -9.27 -28.72 11.38
C LEU A 415 -8.81 -29.61 12.53
N ASP A 416 -7.89 -30.53 12.26
CA ASP A 416 -7.29 -31.43 13.27
C ASP A 416 -8.35 -32.17 14.12
N GLY A 417 -9.43 -32.60 13.46
CA GLY A 417 -10.58 -33.28 14.08
C GLY A 417 -11.57 -32.37 14.83
N ARG A 418 -11.30 -31.07 14.98
CA ARG A 418 -12.15 -30.09 15.69
C ARG A 418 -12.83 -29.13 14.71
N LYS A 419 -14.07 -28.73 15.03
CA LYS A 419 -14.83 -27.73 14.25
C LYS A 419 -14.66 -26.34 14.86
N PHE A 420 -14.34 -25.35 14.03
CA PHE A 420 -14.23 -23.95 14.40
C PHE A 420 -15.20 -23.08 13.60
N TYR A 421 -15.85 -22.13 14.27
CA TYR A 421 -16.63 -21.06 13.65
C TYR A 421 -15.80 -19.79 13.74
N VAL A 422 -15.20 -19.39 12.63
CA VAL A 422 -14.11 -18.41 12.61
C VAL A 422 -14.68 -16.99 12.49
N PRO A 423 -14.48 -16.11 13.50
CA PRO A 423 -14.96 -14.75 13.45
C PRO A 423 -14.05 -13.88 12.58
N MET A 424 -14.65 -13.03 11.75
CA MET A 424 -13.97 -12.21 10.76
C MET A 424 -14.55 -10.78 10.78
N ALA A 425 -13.77 -9.82 11.26
CA ALA A 425 -14.13 -8.41 11.30
C ALA A 425 -13.65 -7.72 10.01
N THR A 426 -14.58 -7.30 9.15
CA THR A 426 -14.23 -6.70 7.85
C THR A 426 -15.35 -5.79 7.31
N THR A 427 -14.96 -4.84 6.47
CA THR A 427 -15.86 -4.05 5.62
C THR A 427 -15.82 -4.46 4.14
N GLU A 428 -14.98 -5.45 3.78
CA GLU A 428 -14.88 -5.96 2.41
C GLU A 428 -16.02 -6.93 2.08
N GLY A 429 -16.90 -6.54 1.16
CA GLY A 429 -17.94 -7.42 0.63
C GLY A 429 -17.35 -8.65 -0.09
N CYS A 430 -18.06 -9.77 -0.01
CA CYS A 430 -17.63 -11.13 -0.42
C CYS A 430 -16.65 -11.86 0.51
N LEU A 431 -15.80 -11.19 1.31
CA LEU A 431 -14.67 -11.86 1.99
C LEU A 431 -15.11 -13.03 2.87
N VAL A 432 -16.04 -12.78 3.82
CA VAL A 432 -16.54 -13.82 4.74
C VAL A 432 -17.28 -14.93 3.97
N ALA A 433 -18.07 -14.58 2.95
CA ALA A 433 -18.81 -15.54 2.14
C ALA A 433 -17.89 -16.45 1.30
N SER A 434 -16.81 -15.90 0.74
CA SER A 434 -15.78 -16.66 0.02
C SER A 434 -15.04 -17.61 0.97
N THR A 435 -14.63 -17.12 2.14
CA THR A 435 -13.97 -17.93 3.16
C THR A 435 -14.88 -19.07 3.64
N ASN A 436 -16.17 -18.77 3.88
CA ASN A 436 -17.17 -19.77 4.27
C ASN A 436 -17.39 -20.86 3.21
N ARG A 437 -17.34 -20.49 1.92
CA ARG A 437 -17.36 -21.45 0.79
C ARG A 437 -16.13 -22.35 0.79
N GLY A 438 -14.96 -21.80 1.09
CA GLY A 438 -13.73 -22.56 1.32
C GLY A 438 -13.85 -23.56 2.47
N CYS A 439 -14.30 -23.10 3.65
CA CYS A 439 -14.56 -23.97 4.81
C CYS A 439 -15.54 -25.09 4.48
N SER A 440 -16.57 -24.80 3.68
CA SER A 440 -17.57 -25.78 3.22
C SER A 440 -16.98 -26.85 2.30
N ALA A 441 -15.99 -26.51 1.46
CA ALA A 441 -15.28 -27.48 0.63
C ALA A 441 -14.37 -28.39 1.48
N ILE A 442 -13.58 -27.80 2.38
CA ILE A 442 -12.69 -28.51 3.32
C ILE A 442 -13.47 -29.48 4.20
N LEU A 443 -14.58 -29.01 4.80
CA LEU A 443 -15.45 -29.82 5.65
C LEU A 443 -16.00 -31.06 4.92
N LYS A 444 -16.42 -30.89 3.66
CA LYS A 444 -16.95 -32.00 2.85
C LYS A 444 -15.87 -32.95 2.34
N ALA A 445 -14.61 -32.52 2.31
CA ALA A 445 -13.46 -33.34 1.95
C ALA A 445 -12.88 -34.15 3.12
N GLY A 446 -13.41 -33.99 4.35
CA GLY A 446 -12.95 -34.68 5.55
C GLY A 446 -12.21 -33.80 6.56
N GLY A 447 -11.90 -32.55 6.18
CA GLY A 447 -11.18 -31.59 7.01
C GLY A 447 -9.80 -31.23 6.48
N ALA A 448 -9.12 -30.37 7.22
CA ALA A 448 -7.72 -30.01 7.02
C ALA A 448 -6.86 -30.50 8.20
N HIS A 449 -5.57 -30.67 7.92
CA HIS A 449 -4.55 -30.99 8.92
C HIS A 449 -3.55 -29.83 9.05
N SER A 450 -3.04 -29.58 10.26
CA SER A 450 -2.02 -28.54 10.47
C SER A 450 -0.98 -28.85 11.53
N GLU A 451 0.22 -28.29 11.37
CA GLU A 451 1.34 -28.48 12.30
C GLU A 451 2.06 -27.15 12.60
N ILE A 452 2.60 -27.04 13.82
CA ILE A 452 3.46 -25.94 14.27
C ILE A 452 4.92 -26.36 14.14
N ILE A 453 5.63 -25.76 13.19
CA ILE A 453 7.03 -26.12 12.86
C ILE A 453 8.05 -25.38 13.73
N ASP A 454 7.75 -24.12 14.13
CA ASP A 454 8.56 -23.32 15.06
C ASP A 454 7.65 -22.40 15.89
N ASP A 455 8.06 -22.10 17.12
CA ASP A 455 7.38 -21.21 18.08
C ASP A 455 8.44 -20.35 18.76
N GLY A 456 8.61 -19.11 18.28
CA GLY A 456 9.61 -18.17 18.77
C GLY A 456 9.36 -16.75 18.28
N MET A 457 8.87 -15.88 19.16
CA MET A 457 8.87 -14.44 18.90
C MET A 457 10.32 -13.92 18.86
N THR A 458 10.55 -12.75 18.27
CA THR A 458 11.90 -12.19 18.13
C THR A 458 12.04 -10.72 18.50
N ARG A 459 13.23 -10.35 18.98
CA ARG A 459 13.68 -8.98 19.21
C ARG A 459 15.11 -8.83 18.70
N GLY A 460 15.37 -7.80 17.90
CA GLY A 460 16.60 -7.60 17.14
C GLY A 460 17.29 -6.27 17.44
N PRO A 461 17.88 -6.07 18.63
CA PRO A 461 18.73 -4.93 18.94
C PRO A 461 19.94 -4.78 18.00
N VAL A 462 20.48 -3.57 18.01
CA VAL A 462 21.77 -3.22 17.40
C VAL A 462 22.69 -2.60 18.46
N ILE A 463 23.91 -3.11 18.55
CA ILE A 463 24.98 -2.59 19.38
C ILE A 463 26.15 -2.12 18.52
N LYS A 464 26.91 -1.15 19.03
CA LYS A 464 28.10 -0.55 18.40
C LYS A 464 29.33 -0.90 19.23
N LEU A 465 30.40 -1.29 18.55
CA LEU A 465 31.68 -1.66 19.13
C LEU A 465 32.79 -0.70 18.62
N PRO A 466 33.98 -0.68 19.26
CA PRO A 466 35.12 0.08 18.75
C PRO A 466 35.61 -0.39 17.38
N SER A 467 35.53 -1.70 17.09
CA SER A 467 36.01 -2.31 15.85
C SER A 467 35.24 -3.58 15.46
N VAL A 468 35.42 -4.00 14.20
CA VAL A 468 34.92 -5.30 13.70
C VAL A 468 35.53 -6.49 14.45
N MET A 469 36.74 -6.35 15.01
CA MET A 469 37.40 -7.40 15.79
C MET A 469 36.68 -7.66 17.11
N GLU A 470 36.23 -6.59 17.79
CA GLU A 470 35.42 -6.71 19.02
C GLU A 470 34.04 -7.29 18.74
N ALA A 471 33.38 -6.87 17.65
CA ALA A 471 32.13 -7.48 17.21
C ALA A 471 32.29 -8.99 16.93
N SER A 472 33.38 -9.38 16.26
CA SER A 472 33.74 -10.78 15.99
C SER A 472 34.04 -11.56 17.26
N ARG A 473 34.70 -10.94 18.26
CA ARG A 473 34.96 -11.53 19.58
C ARG A 473 33.66 -11.90 20.30
N ILE A 474 32.68 -10.99 20.32
CA ILE A 474 31.34 -11.24 20.89
C ILE A 474 30.63 -12.39 20.18
N VAL A 475 30.61 -12.41 18.84
CA VAL A 475 29.93 -13.49 18.09
C VAL A 475 30.59 -14.84 18.31
N LYS A 476 31.93 -14.91 18.35
CA LYS A 476 32.66 -16.14 18.69
C LYS A 476 32.42 -16.59 20.12
N TRP A 477 32.26 -15.65 21.06
CA TRP A 477 31.95 -15.93 22.45
C TRP A 477 30.52 -16.47 22.61
N LEU A 478 29.52 -15.84 22.00
CA LEU A 478 28.10 -16.28 22.03
C LEU A 478 27.85 -17.65 21.38
N ARG A 479 28.70 -18.07 20.43
CA ARG A 479 28.60 -19.39 19.77
C ARG A 479 29.00 -20.56 20.67
N LYS A 480 29.67 -20.30 21.79
CA LYS A 480 30.05 -21.31 22.76
C LYS A 480 28.86 -21.63 23.68
N PRO A 481 28.41 -22.90 23.80
CA PRO A 481 27.24 -23.24 24.61
C PRO A 481 27.32 -22.74 26.06
N GLU A 482 28.48 -22.84 26.68
CA GLU A 482 28.73 -22.41 28.06
C GLU A 482 28.48 -20.90 28.29
N ASN A 483 28.75 -20.08 27.26
CA ASN A 483 28.55 -18.62 27.31
C ASN A 483 27.12 -18.22 26.96
N PHE A 484 26.47 -18.96 26.05
CA PHE A 484 25.06 -18.75 25.73
C PHE A 484 24.16 -18.97 26.96
N VAL A 485 24.50 -19.91 27.84
CA VAL A 485 23.77 -20.18 29.08
C VAL A 485 23.69 -18.95 29.99
N ASP A 486 24.78 -18.19 30.15
CA ASP A 486 24.82 -16.96 30.96
C ASP A 486 23.84 -15.89 30.43
N ILE A 487 23.88 -15.63 29.12
CA ILE A 487 22.97 -14.69 28.45
C ILE A 487 21.51 -15.18 28.49
N LYS A 488 21.30 -16.48 28.33
CA LYS A 488 19.98 -17.12 28.48
C LYS A 488 19.43 -16.99 29.89
N GLU A 489 20.26 -17.18 30.92
CA GLU A 489 19.83 -17.04 32.31
C GLU A 489 19.45 -15.59 32.63
N ALA A 490 20.23 -14.61 32.16
CA ALA A 490 19.91 -13.18 32.30
C ALA A 490 18.59 -12.80 31.59
N PHE A 491 18.32 -13.39 30.42
CA PHE A 491 17.08 -13.20 29.67
C PHE A 491 15.87 -13.85 30.35
N ASP A 492 15.96 -15.15 30.66
CA ASP A 492 14.86 -15.97 31.18
C ASP A 492 14.41 -15.52 32.58
N LYS A 493 15.32 -14.96 33.41
CA LYS A 493 14.99 -14.36 34.72
C LYS A 493 13.97 -13.22 34.64
N THR A 494 13.74 -12.63 33.47
CA THR A 494 12.81 -11.50 33.33
C THR A 494 11.33 -11.89 33.30
N SER A 495 11.00 -13.16 33.02
CA SER A 495 9.63 -13.66 32.87
C SER A 495 9.51 -15.18 33.08
N ARG A 496 8.42 -15.62 33.73
CA ARG A 496 8.10 -17.05 33.89
C ARG A 496 7.88 -17.79 32.58
N PHE A 497 7.55 -17.10 31.49
CA PHE A 497 7.26 -17.69 30.17
C PHE A 497 8.34 -17.46 29.11
N ALA A 498 9.27 -16.51 29.33
CA ALA A 498 10.33 -16.24 28.37
C ALA A 498 11.40 -17.34 28.47
N ARG A 499 11.59 -18.12 27.40
CA ARG A 499 12.69 -19.08 27.29
C ARG A 499 13.46 -18.83 26.00
N LEU A 500 14.63 -18.19 26.12
CA LEU A 500 15.52 -17.92 25.01
C LEU A 500 15.98 -19.24 24.36
N GLN A 501 15.70 -19.41 23.07
CA GLN A 501 16.07 -20.58 22.28
C GLN A 501 17.40 -20.35 21.56
N ARG A 502 17.56 -19.19 20.90
CA ARG A 502 18.73 -18.85 20.08
C ARG A 502 18.97 -17.34 20.01
N VAL A 503 20.21 -16.93 19.75
CA VAL A 503 20.56 -15.54 19.37
C VAL A 503 21.29 -15.56 18.04
N GLN A 504 20.68 -15.01 16.99
CA GLN A 504 21.29 -14.95 15.66
C GLN A 504 22.07 -13.65 15.50
N CYS A 505 23.34 -13.75 15.11
CA CYS A 505 24.26 -12.62 15.08
C CYS A 505 24.58 -12.21 13.63
N ARG A 506 24.50 -10.91 13.29
CA ARG A 506 25.02 -10.35 12.03
C ARG A 506 25.89 -9.12 12.31
N ILE A 507 27.08 -9.09 11.74
CA ILE A 507 28.03 -7.97 11.86
C ILE A 507 27.95 -7.12 10.60
N VAL A 508 27.88 -5.80 10.76
CA VAL A 508 27.99 -4.81 9.67
C VAL A 508 29.01 -3.75 10.10
N GLY A 509 30.25 -3.88 9.62
CA GLY A 509 31.37 -3.06 10.09
C GLY A 509 31.59 -3.20 11.59
N LYS A 510 31.40 -2.11 12.35
CA LYS A 510 31.50 -2.08 13.82
C LYS A 510 30.17 -2.25 14.56
N TYR A 511 29.07 -2.50 13.83
CA TYR A 511 27.76 -2.78 14.40
C TYR A 511 27.51 -4.30 14.45
N LEU A 512 26.85 -4.75 15.51
CA LEU A 512 26.41 -6.13 15.69
C LEU A 512 24.89 -6.13 15.98
N PHE A 513 24.16 -6.80 15.11
CA PHE A 513 22.73 -7.06 15.25
C PHE A 513 22.53 -8.43 15.89
N LEU A 514 21.73 -8.48 16.95
CA LEU A 514 21.50 -9.68 17.77
C LEU A 514 20.00 -10.00 17.76
N ARG A 515 19.57 -11.03 17.03
CA ARG A 515 18.18 -11.48 16.96
C ARG A 515 17.94 -12.54 18.01
N PHE A 516 17.44 -12.12 19.17
CA PHE A 516 16.98 -12.98 20.25
C PHE A 516 15.68 -13.65 19.82
N VAL A 517 15.59 -14.98 19.97
CA VAL A 517 14.40 -15.79 19.65
C VAL A 517 13.98 -16.55 20.90
N SER A 518 12.71 -16.41 21.31
CA SER A 518 12.19 -16.96 22.56
C SER A 518 10.72 -17.35 22.42
N THR A 519 10.33 -18.43 23.09
CA THR A 519 8.92 -18.71 23.39
C THR A 519 8.37 -17.66 24.37
N THR A 520 7.05 -17.48 24.37
CA THR A 520 6.35 -16.40 25.10
C THR A 520 5.09 -16.87 25.84
N GLY A 521 4.86 -18.19 25.89
CA GLY A 521 3.57 -18.76 26.31
C GLY A 521 2.45 -18.34 25.36
N ASP A 522 1.29 -18.01 25.92
CA ASP A 522 0.11 -17.59 25.14
C ASP A 522 0.09 -16.10 24.77
N ALA A 523 1.06 -15.31 25.22
CA ALA A 523 1.20 -13.92 24.79
C ALA A 523 1.97 -13.86 23.46
N MET A 524 1.58 -12.92 22.58
CA MET A 524 2.38 -12.57 21.39
C MET A 524 3.80 -12.10 21.80
N GLY A 525 3.91 -11.46 22.98
CA GLY A 525 5.14 -11.45 23.77
C GLY A 525 6.18 -10.39 23.44
N MET A 526 5.88 -9.44 22.56
CA MET A 526 6.81 -8.37 22.17
C MET A 526 7.37 -7.52 23.34
N ASN A 527 6.56 -7.23 24.36
CA ASN A 527 7.02 -6.53 25.57
C ASN A 527 7.90 -7.44 26.45
N MET A 528 7.56 -8.73 26.52
CA MET A 528 8.33 -9.73 27.25
C MET A 528 9.74 -9.87 26.66
N LEU A 529 9.85 -9.91 25.33
CA LEU A 529 11.13 -9.97 24.64
C LEU A 529 11.93 -8.68 24.73
N SER A 530 11.30 -7.49 24.70
CA SER A 530 12.04 -6.24 24.93
C SER A 530 12.75 -6.26 26.28
N LYS A 531 12.04 -6.64 27.35
CA LYS A 531 12.58 -6.75 28.71
C LYS A 531 13.69 -7.81 28.82
N GLY A 532 13.46 -8.99 28.22
CA GLY A 532 14.45 -10.07 28.17
C GLY A 532 15.74 -9.64 27.45
N SER A 533 15.61 -9.07 26.25
CA SER A 533 16.74 -8.58 25.45
C SER A 533 17.48 -7.43 26.14
N GLU A 534 16.80 -6.50 26.79
CA GLU A 534 17.43 -5.45 27.58
C GLU A 534 18.31 -6.04 28.69
N LYS A 535 17.78 -6.96 29.51
CA LYS A 535 18.57 -7.56 30.59
C LYS A 535 19.72 -8.43 30.08
N ALA A 536 19.53 -9.11 28.95
CA ALA A 536 20.57 -9.87 28.27
C ALA A 536 21.69 -8.97 27.71
N LEU A 537 21.36 -7.78 27.19
CA LEU A 537 22.33 -6.80 26.72
C LEU A 537 23.10 -6.12 27.87
N VAL A 538 22.43 -5.83 29.00
CA VAL A 538 23.11 -5.36 30.21
C VAL A 538 24.12 -6.41 30.69
N ARG A 539 23.74 -7.69 30.72
CA ARG A 539 24.68 -8.79 31.03
C ARG A 539 25.84 -8.87 30.03
N LEU A 540 25.57 -8.64 28.74
CA LEU A 540 26.61 -8.58 27.73
C LEU A 540 27.56 -7.38 27.92
N GLN A 541 27.07 -6.22 28.36
CA GLN A 541 27.89 -5.06 28.72
C GLN A 541 28.79 -5.29 29.94
N GLU A 542 28.32 -6.03 30.94
CA GLU A 542 29.15 -6.43 32.10
C GLU A 542 30.38 -7.27 31.68
N ILE A 543 30.23 -8.11 30.65
CA ILE A 543 31.28 -9.00 30.12
C ILE A 543 32.13 -8.28 29.05
N PHE A 544 31.52 -7.36 28.30
CA PHE A 544 32.13 -6.57 27.23
C PHE A 544 31.84 -5.07 27.45
N PRO A 545 32.61 -4.37 28.32
CA PRO A 545 32.37 -2.95 28.63
C PRO A 545 32.47 -1.99 27.43
N THR A 546 32.99 -2.46 26.31
CA THR A 546 33.06 -1.76 25.02
C THR A 546 31.75 -1.78 24.22
N VAL A 547 30.69 -2.44 24.72
CA VAL A 547 29.37 -2.53 24.08
C VAL A 547 28.55 -1.26 24.32
N GLU A 548 28.29 -0.52 23.25
CA GLU A 548 27.34 0.60 23.22
C GLU A 548 26.00 0.12 22.67
N ILE A 549 24.94 0.11 23.50
CA ILE A 549 23.59 -0.23 23.05
C ILE A 549 23.01 0.96 22.30
N ILE A 550 22.81 0.84 20.99
CA ILE A 550 22.26 1.91 20.15
C ILE A 550 20.72 1.87 20.15
N SER A 551 20.14 0.67 20.07
CA SER A 551 18.69 0.48 20.14
C SER A 551 18.33 -0.95 20.48
N LEU A 552 17.27 -1.13 21.30
CA LEU A 552 16.64 -2.43 21.53
C LEU A 552 15.96 -3.01 20.28
N SER A 553 15.73 -2.19 19.25
CA SER A 553 15.17 -2.60 17.96
C SER A 553 15.94 -1.94 16.81
N GLY A 554 17.03 -2.59 16.39
CA GLY A 554 17.81 -2.26 15.19
C GLY A 554 17.18 -2.78 13.90
N ASN A 555 15.84 -2.87 13.83
CA ASN A 555 15.05 -3.49 12.76
C ASN A 555 15.36 -4.95 12.40
N TYR A 556 16.34 -5.63 13.03
CA TYR A 556 16.65 -7.05 12.78
C TYR A 556 15.74 -8.04 13.54
N CYS A 557 14.50 -7.62 13.89
CA CYS A 557 13.52 -8.51 14.52
C CYS A 557 12.91 -9.49 13.50
N THR A 558 12.24 -9.08 12.43
CA THR A 558 11.82 -7.72 12.02
C THR A 558 10.35 -7.50 12.36
N ASP A 559 10.00 -6.38 12.98
CA ASP A 559 8.63 -6.13 13.44
C ASP A 559 7.91 -5.12 12.54
N LYS A 560 6.68 -5.46 12.08
CA LYS A 560 5.78 -4.59 11.29
C LYS A 560 6.39 -4.01 10.00
N LYS A 561 7.41 -4.65 9.43
CA LYS A 561 8.01 -4.32 8.13
C LYS A 561 8.26 -5.61 7.34
N PRO A 562 8.11 -5.60 6.00
CA PRO A 562 8.44 -6.76 5.18
C PRO A 562 9.92 -7.08 5.33
N SER A 563 10.26 -8.37 5.48
CA SER A 563 11.63 -8.79 5.74
C SER A 563 11.87 -10.25 5.36
N ALA A 564 12.84 -10.48 4.48
CA ALA A 564 13.30 -11.83 4.13
C ALA A 564 13.76 -12.64 5.36
N VAL A 565 14.20 -11.97 6.43
CA VAL A 565 14.61 -12.66 7.68
C VAL A 565 13.40 -13.33 8.34
N ASN A 566 12.23 -12.71 8.36
CA ASN A 566 11.01 -13.34 8.90
C ASN A 566 10.54 -14.49 8.01
N TRP A 567 10.67 -14.34 6.68
CA TRP A 567 10.32 -15.36 5.70
C TRP A 567 11.18 -16.63 5.84
N ILE A 568 12.51 -16.46 5.98
CA ILE A 568 13.49 -17.56 5.98
C ILE A 568 13.68 -18.19 7.36
N GLU A 569 13.75 -17.36 8.42
CA GLU A 569 14.19 -17.80 9.76
C GLU A 569 13.02 -17.96 10.76
N GLY A 570 11.79 -17.73 10.29
CA GLY A 570 10.55 -17.70 11.06
C GLY A 570 10.42 -16.50 12.02
N ARG A 571 9.20 -16.19 12.48
CA ARG A 571 8.95 -15.24 13.59
C ARG A 571 7.55 -15.38 14.19
N GLY A 572 7.44 -15.66 15.48
CA GLY A 572 6.16 -16.00 16.09
C GLY A 572 5.89 -17.49 15.88
N LYS A 573 4.80 -17.86 15.21
CA LYS A 573 4.49 -19.26 14.87
C LYS A 573 4.74 -19.51 13.38
N THR A 574 5.50 -20.56 13.08
CA THR A 574 5.62 -21.15 11.74
C THR A 574 4.58 -22.25 11.63
N VAL A 575 3.62 -22.11 10.72
CA VAL A 575 2.48 -23.04 10.57
C VAL A 575 2.42 -23.57 9.15
N VAL A 576 2.14 -24.87 9.01
CA VAL A 576 1.78 -25.50 7.73
C VAL A 576 0.38 -26.09 7.89
N CYS A 577 -0.46 -25.93 6.86
CA CYS A 577 -1.77 -26.55 6.79
C CYS A 577 -2.00 -27.14 5.40
N GLU A 578 -2.64 -28.31 5.32
CA GLU A 578 -2.92 -29.02 4.08
C GLU A 578 -4.30 -29.69 4.07
N THR A 579 -4.81 -29.96 2.86
CA THR A 579 -6.03 -30.74 2.62
C THR A 579 -6.02 -31.28 1.17
N VAL A 580 -6.78 -32.34 0.92
CA VAL A 580 -7.09 -32.83 -0.44
C VAL A 580 -8.57 -32.57 -0.70
N ILE A 581 -8.90 -31.93 -1.82
CA ILE A 581 -10.27 -31.62 -2.22
C ILE A 581 -10.63 -32.47 -3.44
N SER A 582 -11.66 -33.31 -3.31
CA SER A 582 -12.03 -34.22 -4.38
C SER A 582 -12.60 -33.52 -5.63
N ALA A 583 -12.41 -34.11 -6.80
CA ALA A 583 -12.93 -33.63 -8.10
C ALA A 583 -14.43 -33.30 -8.03
N LYS A 584 -15.20 -34.10 -7.30
CA LYS A 584 -16.62 -33.86 -7.03
C LYS A 584 -16.85 -32.53 -6.31
N MET A 585 -16.08 -32.22 -5.27
CA MET A 585 -16.20 -30.97 -4.51
C MET A 585 -15.67 -29.75 -5.28
N LEU A 586 -14.62 -29.93 -6.07
CA LEU A 586 -14.13 -28.91 -7.01
C LEU A 586 -15.25 -28.50 -7.97
N LYS A 587 -15.96 -29.47 -8.56
CA LYS A 587 -17.08 -29.22 -9.49
C LYS A 587 -18.35 -28.70 -8.81
N GLU A 588 -18.79 -29.31 -7.72
CA GLU A 588 -20.07 -28.99 -7.06
C GLU A 588 -20.02 -27.71 -6.23
N VAL A 589 -18.96 -27.51 -5.44
CA VAL A 589 -18.85 -26.38 -4.49
C VAL A 589 -18.05 -25.23 -5.12
N LEU A 590 -16.88 -25.54 -5.67
CA LEU A 590 -15.91 -24.55 -6.14
C LEU A 590 -16.11 -24.15 -7.62
N LYS A 591 -16.94 -24.90 -8.35
CA LYS A 591 -17.32 -24.68 -9.76
C LYS A 591 -16.11 -24.63 -10.70
N THR A 592 -15.11 -25.49 -10.45
CA THR A 592 -13.84 -25.59 -11.20
C THR A 592 -13.34 -27.05 -11.23
N ASN A 593 -12.11 -27.28 -11.70
CA ASN A 593 -11.39 -28.56 -11.65
C ASN A 593 -9.96 -28.36 -11.10
N ALA A 594 -9.27 -29.45 -10.74
CA ALA A 594 -7.94 -29.37 -10.10
C ALA A 594 -6.90 -28.70 -10.99
N ALA A 595 -6.75 -29.16 -12.24
CA ALA A 595 -5.77 -28.62 -13.20
C ALA A 595 -5.89 -27.10 -13.39
N ALA A 596 -7.12 -26.57 -13.49
CA ALA A 596 -7.34 -25.13 -13.62
C ALA A 596 -6.94 -24.35 -12.36
N VAL A 597 -7.10 -24.92 -11.16
CA VAL A 597 -6.63 -24.29 -9.90
C VAL A 597 -5.11 -24.34 -9.79
N VAL A 598 -4.49 -25.46 -10.19
CA VAL A 598 -3.02 -25.62 -10.22
C VAL A 598 -2.37 -24.64 -11.21
N GLU A 599 -2.95 -24.47 -12.40
CA GLU A 599 -2.49 -23.50 -13.40
C GLU A 599 -2.57 -22.06 -12.87
N VAL A 600 -3.71 -21.67 -12.27
CA VAL A 600 -3.85 -20.33 -11.66
C VAL A 600 -2.91 -20.14 -10.48
N ASN A 601 -2.68 -21.15 -9.63
CA ASN A 601 -1.72 -21.05 -8.53
C ASN A 601 -0.29 -20.87 -9.07
N THR A 602 0.10 -21.68 -10.06
CA THR A 602 1.46 -21.64 -10.64
C THR A 602 1.71 -20.31 -11.35
N SER A 603 0.83 -19.92 -12.27
CA SER A 603 0.95 -18.67 -13.02
C SER A 603 0.83 -17.42 -12.15
N LYS A 604 -0.08 -17.39 -11.16
CA LYS A 604 -0.34 -16.20 -10.32
C LYS A 604 0.48 -16.16 -9.04
N ASN A 605 0.39 -17.18 -8.19
CA ASN A 605 0.98 -17.18 -6.84
C ASN A 605 2.48 -17.45 -6.86
N LEU A 606 2.99 -18.19 -7.86
CA LEU A 606 4.43 -18.48 -8.00
C LEU A 606 5.08 -17.57 -9.03
N ILE A 607 4.76 -17.73 -10.32
CA ILE A 607 5.40 -16.99 -11.42
C ILE A 607 5.11 -15.50 -11.33
N GLY A 608 3.85 -15.10 -11.19
CA GLY A 608 3.44 -13.69 -11.05
C GLY A 608 4.11 -12.99 -9.86
N SER A 609 4.12 -13.62 -8.68
CA SER A 609 4.81 -13.11 -7.50
C SER A 609 6.33 -13.03 -7.67
N ALA A 610 6.95 -13.98 -8.38
CA ALA A 610 8.38 -13.94 -8.69
C ALA A 610 8.73 -12.79 -9.66
N VAL A 611 7.93 -12.57 -10.70
CA VAL A 611 8.06 -11.43 -11.63
C VAL A 611 7.88 -10.09 -10.90
N ALA A 612 6.98 -10.04 -9.90
CA ALA A 612 6.77 -8.86 -9.06
C ALA A 612 7.87 -8.62 -8.00
N GLY A 613 8.88 -9.50 -7.88
CA GLY A 613 9.92 -9.39 -6.86
C GLY A 613 9.41 -9.60 -5.42
N SER A 614 8.30 -10.32 -5.26
CA SER A 614 7.65 -10.56 -3.96
C SER A 614 8.52 -11.46 -3.06
N ILE A 615 8.60 -11.10 -1.78
CA ILE A 615 9.24 -11.92 -0.73
C ILE A 615 8.19 -12.27 0.31
N GLY A 616 7.80 -13.55 0.37
CA GLY A 616 6.78 -14.08 1.28
C GLY A 616 5.32 -13.88 0.84
N GLY A 617 5.07 -13.12 -0.23
CA GLY A 617 3.76 -12.98 -0.85
C GLY A 617 3.54 -13.94 -2.03
N PHE A 618 3.62 -15.26 -1.79
CA PHE A 618 3.39 -16.31 -2.78
C PHE A 618 1.98 -16.93 -2.63
N ASN A 619 0.98 -16.06 -2.49
CA ASN A 619 -0.41 -16.39 -2.17
C ASN A 619 -1.38 -15.42 -2.88
N ALA A 620 -2.69 -15.65 -2.78
CA ALA A 620 -3.71 -14.83 -3.42
C ALA A 620 -4.27 -13.72 -2.51
N GLN A 621 -4.60 -14.02 -1.25
CA GLN A 621 -5.24 -13.09 -0.32
C GLN A 621 -5.01 -13.39 1.17
N ALA A 622 -3.90 -14.02 1.57
CA ALA A 622 -3.66 -14.38 2.97
C ALA A 622 -3.83 -13.18 3.94
N ALA A 623 -3.40 -11.98 3.51
CA ALA A 623 -3.56 -10.74 4.25
C ALA A 623 -5.00 -10.35 4.59
N ASN A 624 -5.98 -10.64 3.71
CA ASN A 624 -7.39 -10.34 3.96
C ASN A 624 -7.92 -11.18 5.14
N ILE A 625 -7.59 -12.47 5.13
CA ILE A 625 -8.03 -13.42 6.15
C ILE A 625 -7.34 -13.14 7.49
N VAL A 626 -6.02 -12.96 7.48
CA VAL A 626 -5.23 -12.60 8.66
C VAL A 626 -5.78 -11.32 9.30
N THR A 627 -5.94 -10.25 8.53
CA THR A 627 -6.46 -8.96 9.03
C THR A 627 -7.85 -9.11 9.64
N ALA A 628 -8.76 -9.82 8.99
CA ALA A 628 -10.13 -9.97 9.47
C ALA A 628 -10.22 -10.75 10.80
N ILE A 629 -9.41 -11.81 10.96
CA ILE A 629 -9.32 -12.56 12.22
C ILE A 629 -8.62 -11.71 13.29
N TYR A 630 -7.56 -10.97 12.92
CA TYR A 630 -6.75 -10.18 13.85
C TYR A 630 -7.57 -9.06 14.51
N ILE A 631 -8.36 -8.32 13.72
CA ILE A 631 -9.27 -7.29 14.25
C ILE A 631 -10.36 -7.91 15.13
N ALA A 632 -10.95 -9.04 14.71
CA ALA A 632 -11.97 -9.75 15.47
C ALA A 632 -11.47 -10.27 16.83
N THR A 633 -10.23 -10.75 16.89
CA THR A 633 -9.67 -11.46 18.06
C THR A 633 -8.68 -10.62 18.88
N GLY A 634 -8.61 -9.30 18.65
CA GLY A 634 -7.82 -8.37 19.48
C GLY A 634 -6.30 -8.48 19.32
N GLN A 635 -5.85 -8.95 18.16
CA GLN A 635 -4.44 -8.96 17.78
C GLN A 635 -3.99 -7.56 17.33
N ASP A 636 -2.72 -7.43 16.96
CA ASP A 636 -2.14 -6.17 16.44
C ASP A 636 -2.24 -6.16 14.90
N PRO A 637 -3.14 -5.37 14.27
CA PRO A 637 -3.35 -5.45 12.82
C PRO A 637 -2.14 -4.99 12.00
N ALA A 638 -1.22 -4.20 12.59
CA ALA A 638 0.01 -3.80 11.90
C ALA A 638 1.00 -4.97 11.74
N GLN A 639 0.83 -6.06 12.51
CA GLN A 639 1.60 -7.29 12.34
C GLN A 639 1.15 -8.13 11.14
N ASN A 640 0.02 -7.80 10.50
CA ASN A 640 -0.38 -8.39 9.22
C ASN A 640 0.76 -8.35 8.18
N VAL A 641 1.60 -7.31 8.20
CA VAL A 641 2.78 -7.15 7.31
C VAL A 641 3.76 -8.32 7.36
N GLY A 642 3.93 -8.98 8.52
CA GLY A 642 4.73 -10.20 8.65
C GLY A 642 3.88 -11.47 8.74
N SER A 643 2.71 -11.37 9.36
CA SER A 643 1.80 -12.49 9.61
C SER A 643 1.03 -12.95 8.37
N SER A 644 0.97 -12.15 7.29
CA SER A 644 0.43 -12.55 6.00
C SER A 644 1.46 -13.20 5.06
N ASN A 645 2.70 -13.41 5.51
CA ASN A 645 3.66 -14.21 4.76
C ASN A 645 3.09 -15.62 4.57
N CYS A 646 2.87 -16.01 3.32
CA CYS A 646 2.27 -17.29 2.96
C CYS A 646 2.76 -17.71 1.56
N ILE A 647 3.14 -18.98 1.43
CA ILE A 647 3.21 -19.67 0.14
C ILE A 647 2.05 -20.68 0.05
N THR A 648 1.32 -20.61 -1.05
CA THR A 648 0.24 -21.53 -1.40
C THR A 648 0.74 -22.50 -2.47
N VAL A 649 0.74 -23.80 -2.17
CA VAL A 649 1.10 -24.86 -3.11
C VAL A 649 -0.17 -25.62 -3.47
N ALA A 650 -0.31 -25.96 -4.74
CA ALA A 650 -1.47 -26.67 -5.29
C ALA A 650 -1.00 -27.66 -6.34
N GLU A 651 -1.41 -28.92 -6.21
CA GLU A 651 -1.01 -30.03 -7.09
C GLU A 651 -2.20 -30.93 -7.40
N THR A 652 -2.19 -31.57 -8.58
CA THR A 652 -3.15 -32.65 -8.89
C THR A 652 -2.74 -33.94 -8.19
N CYS A 653 -3.70 -34.69 -7.66
CA CYS A 653 -3.44 -35.91 -6.92
C CYS A 653 -4.60 -36.92 -7.06
N GLY A 654 -4.50 -38.07 -6.38
CA GLY A 654 -5.40 -39.21 -6.55
C GLY A 654 -5.03 -40.08 -7.77
N ASP A 655 -5.67 -41.24 -7.88
CA ASP A 655 -5.33 -42.27 -8.88
C ASP A 655 -5.43 -41.78 -10.34
N ASP A 656 -6.29 -40.80 -10.60
CA ASP A 656 -6.55 -40.22 -11.92
C ASP A 656 -6.08 -38.76 -12.07
N ASN A 657 -5.37 -38.21 -11.06
CA ASN A 657 -4.98 -36.80 -10.98
C ASN A 657 -6.16 -35.78 -11.04
N SER A 658 -7.38 -36.20 -10.69
CA SER A 658 -8.56 -35.31 -10.71
C SER A 658 -8.81 -34.54 -9.40
N ASP A 659 -8.22 -35.00 -8.30
CA ASP A 659 -8.31 -34.37 -6.98
C ASP A 659 -7.23 -33.28 -6.81
N LEU A 660 -7.50 -32.29 -5.96
CA LEU A 660 -6.60 -31.17 -5.69
C LEU A 660 -5.97 -31.32 -4.30
N TYR A 661 -4.66 -31.55 -4.23
CA TYR A 661 -3.87 -31.27 -3.04
C TYR A 661 -3.65 -29.75 -2.96
N ILE A 662 -3.88 -29.16 -1.80
CA ILE A 662 -3.56 -27.76 -1.53
C ILE A 662 -2.97 -27.61 -0.13
N SER A 663 -1.94 -26.78 -0.01
CA SER A 663 -1.35 -26.41 1.27
C SER A 663 -0.98 -24.94 1.34
N CYS A 664 -0.95 -24.42 2.58
CA CYS A 664 -0.48 -23.09 2.90
C CYS A 664 0.61 -23.19 3.98
N THR A 665 1.75 -22.55 3.73
CA THR A 665 2.85 -22.43 4.72
C THR A 665 3.05 -20.97 5.09
N MET A 666 2.91 -20.68 6.39
CA MET A 666 2.97 -19.33 6.96
C MET A 666 4.06 -19.26 8.04
N PRO A 667 5.27 -18.79 7.71
CA PRO A 667 6.42 -18.90 8.61
C PRO A 667 6.51 -17.83 9.70
N SER A 668 5.63 -16.83 9.70
CA SER A 668 5.76 -15.70 10.62
C SER A 668 4.45 -15.16 11.19
N ILE A 669 3.56 -16.04 11.67
CA ILE A 669 2.30 -15.63 12.32
C ILE A 669 2.60 -15.08 13.73
N GLU A 670 2.47 -13.77 13.90
CA GLU A 670 2.66 -13.05 15.16
C GLU A 670 1.33 -12.93 15.90
N ILE A 671 1.08 -13.79 16.90
CA ILE A 671 -0.26 -13.93 17.48
C ILE A 671 -0.23 -14.32 18.96
N GLY A 672 -1.29 -14.01 19.70
CA GLY A 672 -1.45 -14.41 21.11
C GLY A 672 -2.88 -14.30 21.61
N THR A 673 -3.16 -14.93 22.73
CA THR A 673 -4.49 -14.98 23.36
C THR A 673 -4.53 -14.30 24.73
N VAL A 674 -3.45 -13.57 25.06
CA VAL A 674 -3.25 -12.79 26.29
C VAL A 674 -2.51 -11.48 26.01
N GLY A 675 -3.03 -10.38 26.55
CA GLY A 675 -2.46 -9.03 26.44
C GLY A 675 -2.84 -8.30 25.15
N GLY A 676 -2.53 -7.00 25.06
CA GLY A 676 -3.00 -6.15 23.96
C GLY A 676 -4.53 -6.09 23.91
N GLY A 677 -5.10 -6.04 22.71
CA GLY A 677 -6.54 -5.95 22.51
C GLY A 677 -7.34 -7.19 22.92
N THR A 678 -6.68 -8.32 23.22
CA THR A 678 -7.35 -9.58 23.64
C THR A 678 -8.11 -9.47 24.97
N ILE A 679 -7.83 -8.42 25.77
CA ILE A 679 -8.50 -8.16 27.05
C ILE A 679 -9.88 -7.51 26.89
N LEU A 680 -10.16 -6.91 25.73
CA LEU A 680 -11.39 -6.17 25.48
C LEU A 680 -12.57 -7.14 25.32
N HIS A 681 -13.72 -6.85 25.94
CA HIS A 681 -14.84 -7.81 26.06
C HIS A 681 -15.27 -8.44 24.73
N ALA A 682 -15.43 -7.66 23.67
CA ALA A 682 -15.85 -8.19 22.36
C ALA A 682 -14.80 -9.15 21.77
N GLN A 683 -13.54 -8.74 21.75
CA GLN A 683 -12.41 -9.53 21.27
C GLN A 683 -12.19 -10.82 22.10
N SER A 684 -12.32 -10.71 23.43
CA SER A 684 -12.29 -11.86 24.36
C SER A 684 -13.40 -12.87 24.03
N SER A 685 -14.64 -12.42 23.84
CA SER A 685 -15.76 -13.30 23.48
C SER A 685 -15.54 -14.04 22.16
N LEU A 686 -14.85 -13.43 21.20
CA LEU A 686 -14.52 -14.04 19.91
C LEU A 686 -13.33 -15.02 20.00
N LEU A 687 -12.42 -14.83 20.96
CA LEU A 687 -11.44 -15.85 21.35
C LEU A 687 -12.09 -17.03 22.13
N GLU A 688 -13.16 -16.78 22.90
CA GLU A 688 -13.95 -17.81 23.58
C GLU A 688 -14.75 -18.66 22.60
N LEU A 689 -15.32 -18.06 21.55
CA LEU A 689 -15.97 -18.77 20.44
C LEU A 689 -15.04 -19.79 19.75
N LEU A 690 -13.76 -19.45 19.61
CA LEU A 690 -12.72 -20.34 19.10
C LEU A 690 -12.19 -21.33 20.17
N GLY A 691 -12.56 -21.13 21.45
CA GLY A 691 -12.12 -21.94 22.58
C GLY A 691 -10.63 -21.82 22.87
N VAL A 692 -10.05 -20.61 22.72
CA VAL A 692 -8.62 -20.31 22.90
C VAL A 692 -8.37 -19.04 23.76
N LYS A 693 -9.38 -18.49 24.43
CA LYS A 693 -9.22 -17.27 25.25
C LYS A 693 -8.31 -17.50 26.46
N GLY A 694 -7.39 -16.56 26.70
CA GLY A 694 -6.52 -16.58 27.88
C GLY A 694 -5.32 -17.52 27.75
N SER A 695 -4.60 -17.73 28.86
CA SER A 695 -3.51 -18.70 28.96
C SER A 695 -4.03 -20.13 29.10
N SER A 696 -3.40 -21.07 28.39
CA SER A 696 -3.54 -22.49 28.66
C SER A 696 -2.83 -22.83 29.99
N GLN A 697 -3.53 -23.53 30.89
CA GLN A 697 -2.99 -23.91 32.20
C GLN A 697 -2.09 -25.14 32.09
N ASP A 698 -2.53 -26.16 31.33
CA ASP A 698 -1.85 -27.45 31.24
C ASP A 698 -0.65 -27.42 30.27
N SER A 699 -0.72 -26.60 29.22
CA SER A 699 0.33 -26.47 28.20
C SER A 699 0.48 -25.01 27.75
N PRO A 700 1.33 -24.21 28.43
CA PRO A 700 1.52 -22.80 28.09
C PRO A 700 1.86 -22.57 26.60
N GLY A 701 1.15 -21.64 25.97
CA GLY A 701 1.26 -21.35 24.54
C GLY A 701 0.34 -22.17 23.64
N GLU A 702 -0.41 -23.15 24.15
CA GLU A 702 -1.27 -24.00 23.32
C GLU A 702 -2.49 -23.26 22.75
N ASN A 703 -3.02 -22.28 23.48
CA ASN A 703 -4.12 -21.45 22.97
C ASN A 703 -3.62 -20.58 21.80
N ALA A 704 -2.43 -19.97 21.95
CA ALA A 704 -1.81 -19.20 20.88
C ALA A 704 -1.34 -20.06 19.69
N ARG A 705 -0.92 -21.32 19.92
CA ARG A 705 -0.63 -22.29 18.83
C ARG A 705 -1.91 -22.70 18.10
N THR A 706 -2.97 -23.03 18.83
CA THR A 706 -4.28 -23.38 18.25
C THR A 706 -4.86 -22.23 17.43
N LEU A 707 -4.77 -20.98 17.91
CA LEU A 707 -5.20 -19.83 17.13
C LEU A 707 -4.38 -19.64 15.84
N ALA A 708 -3.06 -19.89 15.88
CA ALA A 708 -2.22 -19.84 14.68
C ALA A 708 -2.59 -20.94 13.64
N ARG A 709 -2.88 -22.16 14.10
CA ARG A 709 -3.43 -23.25 13.27
C ARG A 709 -4.74 -22.83 12.59
N VAL A 710 -5.68 -22.28 13.37
CA VAL A 710 -6.97 -21.77 12.84
C VAL A 710 -6.77 -20.66 11.80
N VAL A 711 -5.86 -19.72 12.03
CA VAL A 711 -5.53 -18.67 11.04
C VAL A 711 -5.01 -19.28 9.74
N CYS A 712 -4.03 -20.19 9.81
CA CYS A 712 -3.44 -20.81 8.62
C CYS A 712 -4.45 -21.64 7.82
N ALA A 713 -5.27 -22.44 8.49
CA ALA A 713 -6.33 -23.22 7.86
C ALA A 713 -7.45 -22.35 7.26
N THR A 714 -7.77 -21.21 7.89
CA THR A 714 -8.73 -20.25 7.34
C THR A 714 -8.15 -19.49 6.14
N VAL A 715 -6.84 -19.20 6.15
CA VAL A 715 -6.13 -18.68 4.97
C VAL A 715 -6.25 -19.67 3.82
N MET A 716 -5.97 -20.96 4.04
CA MET A 716 -6.13 -22.00 3.02
C MET A 716 -7.57 -22.10 2.49
N ALA A 717 -8.59 -21.95 3.35
CA ALA A 717 -9.99 -21.86 2.91
C ALA A 717 -10.25 -20.64 1.99
N GLY A 718 -9.70 -19.48 2.35
CA GLY A 718 -9.79 -18.25 1.55
C GLY A 718 -9.05 -18.37 0.21
N GLU A 719 -7.85 -18.95 0.20
CA GLU A 719 -7.05 -19.24 -1.00
C GLU A 719 -7.81 -20.17 -1.94
N LEU A 720 -8.28 -21.31 -1.44
CA LEU A 720 -9.02 -22.33 -2.20
C LEU A 720 -10.24 -21.73 -2.91
N SER A 721 -11.03 -20.91 -2.22
CA SER A 721 -12.21 -20.27 -2.82
C SER A 721 -11.85 -19.20 -3.85
N LEU A 722 -10.84 -18.37 -3.60
CA LEU A 722 -10.43 -17.29 -4.52
C LEU A 722 -9.74 -17.84 -5.77
N LEU A 723 -8.79 -18.77 -5.64
CA LEU A 723 -8.13 -19.42 -6.77
C LEU A 723 -9.16 -20.15 -7.65
N SER A 724 -10.16 -20.81 -7.05
CA SER A 724 -11.27 -21.41 -7.78
C SER A 724 -12.16 -20.39 -8.49
N ALA A 725 -12.45 -19.25 -7.86
CA ALA A 725 -13.24 -18.17 -8.47
C ALA A 725 -12.49 -17.47 -9.63
N LEU A 726 -11.16 -17.39 -9.56
CA LEU A 726 -10.29 -16.92 -10.64
C LEU A 726 -10.27 -17.93 -11.80
N ALA A 727 -10.03 -19.21 -11.51
CA ALA A 727 -10.03 -20.29 -12.50
C ALA A 727 -11.37 -20.40 -13.27
N ALA A 728 -12.49 -20.10 -12.61
CA ALA A 728 -13.82 -20.09 -13.22
C ALA A 728 -14.24 -18.73 -13.84
N GLY A 729 -13.39 -17.69 -13.78
CA GLY A 729 -13.74 -16.35 -14.29
C GLY A 729 -14.88 -15.64 -13.54
N HIS A 730 -15.15 -16.02 -12.30
CA HIS A 730 -16.33 -15.59 -11.52
C HIS A 730 -16.10 -14.34 -10.65
N LEU A 731 -14.85 -13.88 -10.47
CA LEU A 731 -14.49 -12.81 -9.53
C LEU A 731 -15.34 -11.53 -9.69
N VAL A 732 -15.41 -10.97 -10.91
CA VAL A 732 -16.12 -9.71 -11.17
C VAL A 732 -17.62 -9.82 -10.87
N LYS A 733 -18.26 -10.93 -11.27
CA LYS A 733 -19.69 -11.19 -11.04
C LYS A 733 -20.00 -11.26 -9.52
N SER A 734 -19.12 -11.89 -8.74
CA SER A 734 -19.26 -12.00 -7.29
C SER A 734 -19.11 -10.64 -6.59
N HIS A 735 -18.06 -9.86 -6.93
CA HIS A 735 -17.85 -8.54 -6.35
C HIS A 735 -18.99 -7.56 -6.68
N MET A 736 -19.49 -7.55 -7.91
CA MET A 736 -20.60 -6.66 -8.30
C MET A 736 -21.91 -6.99 -7.56
N ARG A 737 -22.15 -8.27 -7.22
CA ARG A 737 -23.37 -8.71 -6.50
C ARG A 737 -23.34 -8.41 -4.99
N HIS A 738 -22.17 -8.45 -4.35
CA HIS A 738 -22.06 -8.42 -2.88
C HIS A 738 -21.18 -7.30 -2.29
N ASN A 739 -20.27 -6.71 -3.07
CA ASN A 739 -19.40 -5.61 -2.64
C ASN A 739 -19.88 -4.24 -3.19
N ARG A 740 -20.93 -4.23 -4.04
CA ARG A 740 -21.54 -3.01 -4.57
C ARG A 740 -23.06 -3.03 -4.38
N SER A 741 -23.50 -2.84 -3.15
CA SER A 741 -24.94 -2.71 -2.85
C SER A 741 -25.54 -1.50 -3.58
N SER A 742 -26.78 -1.66 -4.06
CA SER A 742 -27.59 -0.61 -4.70
C SER A 742 -27.77 0.65 -3.83
N ILE A 743 -27.58 0.51 -2.51
CA ILE A 743 -27.55 1.58 -1.51
C ILE A 743 -26.54 2.69 -1.87
N ASN A 744 -25.40 2.34 -2.48
CA ASN A 744 -24.40 3.35 -2.90
C ASN A 744 -24.77 4.13 -4.17
N MET A 745 -25.90 3.83 -4.83
CA MET A 745 -26.37 4.56 -6.03
C MET A 745 -27.67 5.33 -5.82
N SER A 746 -28.38 5.15 -4.70
CA SER A 746 -29.64 5.86 -4.41
C SER A 746 -29.47 7.25 -3.78
N GLY A 747 -28.27 7.82 -3.83
CA GLY A 747 -27.94 9.14 -3.26
C GLY A 747 -27.81 10.29 -4.27
N SER A 748 -27.95 10.03 -5.57
CA SER A 748 -27.65 11.00 -6.63
C SER A 748 -28.70 11.03 -7.76
N THR A 749 -29.96 11.29 -7.40
CA THR A 749 -30.96 11.80 -8.36
C THR A 749 -31.14 13.30 -8.18
N SER A 750 -30.81 14.05 -9.22
CA SER A 750 -30.80 15.50 -9.27
C SER A 750 -32.18 16.11 -8.99
N SER A 751 -32.21 17.13 -8.12
CA SER A 751 -33.37 18.01 -7.93
C SER A 751 -33.62 18.88 -9.17
N GLY A 752 -34.32 18.32 -10.16
CA GLY A 752 -34.77 19.06 -11.34
C GLY A 752 -36.06 19.82 -11.05
N MET A 753 -36.01 21.15 -11.16
CA MET A 753 -37.20 22.01 -11.06
C MET A 753 -38.23 21.63 -12.13
N THR A 754 -39.44 21.24 -11.71
CA THR A 754 -40.61 21.16 -12.59
C THR A 754 -41.64 22.20 -12.17
N SER A 755 -42.01 23.05 -13.12
CA SER A 755 -43.03 24.08 -12.94
C SER A 755 -44.43 23.48 -12.85
N THR A 756 -45.26 24.05 -12.00
CA THR A 756 -46.66 23.69 -11.84
C THR A 756 -47.46 23.98 -13.10
N GLN A 757 -47.97 22.94 -13.78
CA GLN A 757 -49.20 23.05 -14.57
C GLN A 757 -50.27 22.12 -14.02
N VAL A 758 -51.35 22.73 -13.54
CA VAL A 758 -52.55 22.03 -13.08
C VAL A 758 -53.34 21.57 -14.30
N ARG A 759 -53.69 20.28 -14.38
CA ARG A 759 -54.73 19.80 -15.30
C ARG A 759 -55.60 18.73 -14.64
N HIS A 760 -56.91 18.98 -14.63
CA HIS A 760 -57.91 18.14 -13.99
C HIS A 760 -57.96 16.70 -14.54
N GLN A 761 -58.17 15.73 -13.65
CA GLN A 761 -58.84 14.47 -13.97
C GLN A 761 -60.32 14.53 -13.54
N PRO A 762 -61.27 13.97 -14.32
CA PRO A 762 -62.64 13.75 -13.88
C PRO A 762 -62.78 12.42 -13.10
N THR A 763 -63.57 12.45 -12.05
CA THR A 763 -63.87 11.33 -11.14
C THR A 763 -64.99 10.41 -11.67
N ARG A 764 -64.94 9.10 -11.37
CA ARG A 764 -66.09 8.22 -11.04
C ARG A 764 -65.64 6.80 -10.61
N PRO A 765 -66.49 5.99 -9.94
CA PRO A 765 -66.26 5.75 -8.52
C PRO A 765 -66.00 4.29 -8.13
N SER A 766 -65.63 4.11 -6.86
CA SER A 766 -65.41 2.83 -6.18
C SER A 766 -66.70 2.06 -5.89
N THR A 767 -66.60 0.73 -5.93
CA THR A 767 -67.60 -0.19 -5.37
C THR A 767 -66.91 -1.12 -4.37
N VAL A 768 -67.49 -1.25 -3.18
CA VAL A 768 -66.98 -2.07 -2.08
C VAL A 768 -67.66 -3.44 -2.08
N VAL A 769 -66.89 -4.51 -1.89
CA VAL A 769 -67.38 -5.77 -1.29
C VAL A 769 -66.37 -6.20 -0.23
N ASN A 770 -66.89 -6.78 0.85
CA ASN A 770 -66.19 -7.04 2.12
C ASN A 770 -66.47 -8.50 2.56
N GLN A 771 -65.82 -8.96 3.64
CA GLN A 771 -65.90 -10.31 4.25
C GLN A 771 -65.11 -11.43 3.50
N GLY A 772 -64.44 -12.36 4.18
CA GLY A 772 -64.16 -12.42 5.62
C GLY A 772 -63.43 -13.71 6.08
N LEU A 773 -62.79 -13.59 7.25
CA LEU A 773 -62.73 -14.55 8.37
C LEU A 773 -61.95 -15.89 8.30
N LEU A 774 -61.10 -16.04 9.34
CA LEU A 774 -60.76 -17.24 10.15
C LEU A 774 -59.58 -18.18 9.78
N PHE A 775 -58.57 -18.11 10.66
CA PHE A 775 -57.63 -19.12 11.21
C PHE A 775 -58.18 -20.57 11.36
N PRO A 776 -57.36 -21.57 11.81
CA PRO A 776 -55.96 -21.90 11.48
C PRO A 776 -55.73 -23.43 11.29
N CYS A 777 -54.60 -23.89 10.74
CA CYS A 777 -54.03 -25.21 11.11
C CYS A 777 -52.59 -25.51 10.61
N VAL A 778 -51.76 -25.95 11.56
CA VAL A 778 -50.87 -27.15 11.53
C VAL A 778 -49.83 -27.32 10.38
N ILE A 779 -48.55 -27.33 10.80
CA ILE A 779 -47.35 -27.77 10.07
C ILE A 779 -47.32 -29.32 9.99
N PRO A 780 -47.03 -29.95 8.83
CA PRO A 780 -45.72 -30.59 8.62
C PRO A 780 -45.23 -30.46 7.13
N LYS A 781 -43.94 -30.45 6.78
CA LYS A 781 -42.70 -30.98 7.38
C LYS A 781 -41.52 -30.06 7.11
#